data_AF-A0AAW5A583-F1
#
_entry.id   AF-A0AAW5A583-F1
#
_cell.length_a   1.000
_cell.length_b   1.000
_cell.length_c   1.000
_cell.angle_alpha   90.00
_cell.angle_beta   90.00
_cell.angle_gamma   90.00
#
_symmetry.space_group_name_H-M   'P 1'
#
loop_
_entity.id
_entity.type
_entity.pdbx_description
1 polymer ?
#
loop_
_entity_poly.entity_id
_entity_poly.type
_entity_poly.pdbx_seq_one_letter_code
_entity_poly.pdbx_strand_id
1 'polypeptide(L)'
;MESVPTLAEGSSVLLVVDDYPENLISMRALLQREDWQVLTAGSGEEALGLLLARDVDLVLLDVRMPGMDGFEVARLMRGSQRTRMTPIIFLSATEQSPAAVLEGYASGAIDYLFKPFDPHILKPKVQALLEHQRNRRALQRLSHDLEAARAFNASVLDNAAEGILVVGEDGVVSYANPAISRLLNATVDELQGQAFLGFLQEPHMPDWFSCELYTGYLRGETWRLHDAILRTVPGQQLPVAMSCAPLPREQKAMVVTVQDMSQVRHLHQQLESQAVTDPLTGLLNRRGFYQTVETILLRNERSEHATVLLYMDLDGFKRVNDSVGHDAGDRVLRWVSEQLELCLRSCDILGRLGGDEFVALLELEYPEQAAKLAEQLIERVSICQQVDGLEVMLGVSIGIATFPDCGRDLSGLLRAADIAMYEAKRAGRQQYRYYDQEMNGRARSRLMLESSVREAIDNKQVTLVYQPQVSLLDGHLRGVEALLRWQHPSVGDVPPGLFMPLLEEARLISQLSSWIYHQVALARQAWASVMSDDWVLSVSLSSSQFNMPNLAPQLQQAMERHGLHGRQLEVEIAEESLMHNIEESIKQLKQLRRLGVRIALDDFGLGNCSLAHLRDLEFDTLKLDPGLVARVLGSPREAALARSIIELCGHFGLLVIAEGVETLEQCHWLQANGCQFIQGPLVALPLTAEDISLWPQPFALRAGPC
;
A
#
# COMPACT_ATOMS: atom_id res chain seq x y z
N MET A 1 53.27 63.06 11.21
CA MET A 1 52.72 61.68 11.18
C MET A 1 53.75 60.84 10.44
N GLU A 2 54.76 60.36 11.16
CA GLU A 2 55.75 59.43 10.58
C GLU A 2 55.20 58.01 10.65
N SER A 3 55.27 57.34 9.51
CA SER A 3 54.83 55.96 9.27
C SER A 3 55.58 54.98 10.16
N VAL A 4 54.84 54.32 11.06
CA VAL A 4 55.35 53.23 11.91
C VAL A 4 55.49 51.97 11.04
N PRO A 5 56.65 51.31 10.99
CA PRO A 5 56.81 50.09 10.21
C PRO A 5 55.98 48.96 10.85
N THR A 6 55.20 48.28 10.02
CA THR A 6 54.45 47.07 10.34
C THR A 6 55.43 45.98 10.78
N LEU A 7 55.26 45.49 12.01
CA LEU A 7 56.06 44.42 12.61
C LEU A 7 55.98 43.15 11.76
N ALA A 8 57.12 42.54 11.44
CA ALA A 8 57.16 41.19 10.90
C ALA A 8 56.58 40.20 11.94
N GLU A 9 55.69 39.30 11.53
CA GLU A 9 55.11 38.26 12.38
C GLU A 9 56.23 37.45 13.04
N GLY A 10 56.32 37.53 14.38
CA GLY A 10 57.34 36.84 15.18
C GLY A 10 58.47 37.72 15.73
N SER A 11 58.51 39.02 15.41
CA SER A 11 59.48 39.94 16.00
C SER A 11 59.14 40.25 17.47
N SER A 12 60.14 40.15 18.35
CA SER A 12 59.94 40.45 19.77
C SER A 12 59.89 41.94 20.02
N VAL A 13 59.29 42.35 21.13
CA VAL A 13 59.19 43.76 21.51
C VAL A 13 60.02 44.03 22.77
N LEU A 14 61.03 44.88 22.63
CA LEU A 14 61.87 45.39 23.72
C LEU A 14 61.42 46.81 24.07
N LEU A 15 61.04 47.06 25.33
CA LEU A 15 60.73 48.40 25.82
C LEU A 15 61.93 48.96 26.59
N VAL A 16 62.37 50.15 26.23
CA VAL A 16 63.41 50.90 26.94
C VAL A 16 62.79 52.13 27.58
N VAL A 17 63.02 52.32 28.87
CA VAL A 17 62.43 53.41 29.65
C VAL A 17 63.54 54.17 30.35
N ASP A 18 63.61 55.47 30.08
CA ASP A 18 64.63 56.38 30.61
C ASP A 18 64.09 57.82 30.53
N ASP A 19 64.38 58.66 31.53
CA ASP A 19 63.90 60.04 31.59
C ASP A 19 64.70 61.01 30.71
N TYR A 20 65.92 60.62 30.31
CA TYR A 20 66.77 61.41 29.44
C TYR A 20 66.61 61.01 27.96
N PRO A 21 66.15 61.92 27.07
CA PRO A 21 65.98 61.64 25.65
C PRO A 21 67.26 61.13 24.95
N GLU A 22 68.43 61.62 25.36
CA GLU A 22 69.73 61.19 24.85
C GLU A 22 70.03 59.70 25.11
N ASN A 23 69.61 59.18 26.27
CA ASN A 23 69.78 57.77 26.63
C ASN A 23 68.86 56.89 25.78
N LEU A 24 67.61 57.31 25.58
CA LEU A 24 66.65 56.59 24.73
C LEU A 24 67.15 56.48 23.28
N ILE A 25 67.68 57.57 22.71
CA ILE A 25 68.24 57.57 21.35
C ILE A 25 69.44 56.64 21.27
N SER A 26 70.34 56.70 22.25
CA SER A 26 71.56 55.87 22.30
C SER A 26 71.23 54.38 22.45
N MET A 27 70.31 54.03 23.35
CA MET A 27 69.87 52.66 23.58
C MET A 27 69.11 52.09 22.38
N ARG A 28 68.25 52.89 21.75
CA ARG A 28 67.57 52.50 20.51
C ARG A 28 68.59 52.23 19.41
N ALA A 29 69.53 53.13 19.16
CA ALA A 29 70.58 52.93 18.15
C ALA A 29 71.45 51.69 18.46
N LEU A 30 71.76 51.45 19.74
CA LEU A 30 72.57 50.31 20.15
C LEU A 30 71.84 48.98 19.97
N LEU A 31 70.57 48.91 20.35
CA LEU A 31 69.79 47.67 20.45
C LEU A 31 68.92 47.41 19.21
N GLN A 32 68.90 48.31 18.23
CA GLN A 32 68.19 48.14 16.98
C GLN A 32 68.74 46.90 16.23
N ARG A 33 67.88 45.92 15.99
CA ARG A 33 68.16 44.71 15.19
C ARG A 33 66.91 44.34 14.40
N GLU A 34 67.07 43.45 13.41
CA GLU A 34 65.93 42.91 12.65
C GLU A 34 65.11 41.92 13.49
N ASP A 35 65.75 41.27 14.47
CA ASP A 35 65.16 40.20 15.28
C ASP A 35 64.11 40.71 16.30
N TRP A 36 64.10 42.00 16.64
CA TRP A 36 63.14 42.60 17.59
C TRP A 36 62.96 44.10 17.37
N GLN A 37 61.79 44.60 17.74
CA GLN A 37 61.48 46.04 17.75
C GLN A 37 61.82 46.66 19.09
N VAL A 38 62.51 47.80 19.06
CA VAL A 38 62.78 48.62 20.25
C VAL A 38 61.75 49.74 20.34
N LEU A 39 60.98 49.76 21.43
CA LEU A 39 60.10 50.84 21.84
C LEU A 39 60.78 51.66 22.94
N THR A 40 60.51 52.95 22.99
CA THR A 40 61.10 53.87 23.97
C THR A 40 60.00 54.62 24.71
N ALA A 41 60.17 54.84 26.01
CA ALA A 41 59.30 55.67 26.84
C ALA A 41 60.13 56.63 27.69
N GLY A 42 59.71 57.90 27.77
CA GLY A 42 60.37 58.96 28.52
C GLY A 42 59.97 59.03 30.00
N SER A 43 59.01 58.22 30.43
CA SER A 43 58.50 58.21 31.81
C SER A 43 57.88 56.87 32.19
N GLY A 44 57.72 56.61 33.49
CA GLY A 44 57.03 55.42 33.98
C GLY A 44 55.55 55.32 33.55
N GLU A 45 54.84 56.45 33.49
CA GLU A 45 53.44 56.48 33.02
C GLU A 45 53.32 56.11 31.54
N GLU A 46 54.20 56.64 30.69
CA GLU A 46 54.24 56.31 29.27
C GLU A 46 54.60 54.83 29.06
N ALA A 47 55.53 54.30 29.85
CA ALA A 47 55.90 52.89 29.82
C ALA A 47 54.72 51.97 30.14
N LEU A 48 53.94 52.28 31.19
CA LEU A 48 52.74 51.53 31.54
C LEU A 48 51.66 51.64 30.45
N GLY A 49 51.49 52.81 29.84
CA GLY A 49 50.60 53.00 28.69
C GLY A 49 50.97 52.09 27.51
N LEU A 50 52.27 51.98 27.19
CA LEU A 50 52.77 51.09 26.14
C LEU A 50 52.58 49.61 26.49
N LEU A 51 52.78 49.23 27.77
CA LEU A 51 52.58 47.86 28.26
C LEU A 51 51.10 47.42 28.27
N LEU A 52 50.16 48.37 28.36
CA LEU A 52 48.74 48.11 28.17
C LEU A 52 48.37 47.98 26.69
N ALA A 53 48.99 48.79 25.83
CA ALA A 53 48.69 48.83 24.40
C ALA A 53 49.35 47.69 23.61
N ARG A 54 50.51 47.20 24.04
CA ARG A 54 51.33 46.22 23.28
C ARG A 54 51.89 45.10 24.16
N ASP A 55 52.09 43.94 23.57
CA ASP A 55 52.75 42.81 24.24
C ASP A 55 54.27 42.95 24.20
N VAL A 56 54.83 43.45 25.30
CA VAL A 56 56.27 43.62 25.48
C VAL A 56 56.91 42.33 26.01
N ASP A 57 58.00 41.91 25.38
CA ASP A 57 58.75 40.69 25.72
C ASP A 57 59.89 40.94 26.71
N LEU A 58 60.43 42.16 26.81
CA LEU A 58 61.46 42.54 27.78
C LEU A 58 61.42 44.04 28.03
N VAL A 59 61.63 44.44 29.28
CA VAL A 59 61.71 45.86 29.67
C VAL A 59 63.11 46.17 30.21
N LEU A 60 63.77 47.18 29.63
CA LEU A 60 64.93 47.84 30.20
C LEU A 60 64.44 49.12 30.87
N LEU A 61 64.60 49.21 32.19
CA LEU A 61 63.92 50.21 32.99
C LEU A 61 64.93 50.99 33.81
N ASP A 62 65.01 52.30 33.62
CA ASP A 62 65.81 53.14 34.49
C ASP A 62 65.21 53.21 35.89
N VAL A 63 66.06 53.15 36.91
CA VAL A 63 65.61 53.12 38.30
C VAL A 63 65.19 54.52 38.77
N ARG A 64 65.91 55.57 38.35
CA ARG A 64 65.67 56.95 38.81
C ARG A 64 64.99 57.77 37.74
N MET A 65 63.67 57.90 37.83
CA MET A 65 62.87 58.74 36.95
C MET A 65 61.98 59.68 37.78
N PRO A 66 61.69 60.91 37.32
CA PRO A 66 60.81 61.85 38.03
C PRO A 66 59.34 61.40 37.98
N GLY A 67 58.63 61.63 39.08
CA GLY A 67 57.21 61.25 39.23
C GLY A 67 57.04 59.81 39.68
N MET A 68 57.25 58.85 38.77
CA MET A 68 57.13 57.42 39.01
C MET A 68 58.49 56.75 38.77
N ASP A 69 59.06 56.16 39.81
CA ASP A 69 60.37 55.51 39.73
C ASP A 69 60.30 54.11 39.09
N GLY A 70 61.45 53.54 38.74
CA GLY A 70 61.51 52.23 38.11
C GLY A 70 60.97 51.10 39.00
N PHE A 71 61.07 51.21 40.32
CA PHE A 71 60.57 50.18 41.24
C PHE A 71 59.04 50.18 41.31
N GLU A 72 58.42 51.34 41.25
CA GLU A 72 56.97 51.52 41.21
C GLU A 72 56.39 50.95 39.91
N VAL A 73 57.01 51.23 38.75
CA VAL A 73 56.63 50.63 37.46
C VAL A 73 56.72 49.10 37.51
N ALA A 74 57.83 48.55 38.04
CA ALA A 74 58.00 47.10 38.16
C ALA A 74 56.94 46.45 39.07
N ARG A 75 56.59 47.10 40.19
CA ARG A 75 55.54 46.62 41.10
C ARG A 75 54.17 46.58 40.41
N LEU A 76 53.83 47.61 39.65
CA LEU A 76 52.59 47.67 38.87
C LEU A 76 52.57 46.61 37.75
N MET A 77 53.70 46.38 37.09
CA MET A 77 53.83 45.29 36.10
C MET A 77 53.59 43.91 36.73
N ARG A 78 54.09 43.67 37.95
CA ARG A 78 53.88 42.40 38.67
C ARG A 78 52.44 42.21 39.14
N GLY A 79 51.70 43.30 39.38
CA GLY A 79 50.28 43.28 39.72
C GLY A 79 49.32 42.92 38.58
N SER A 80 49.74 43.06 37.32
CA SER A 80 48.89 42.80 36.15
C SER A 80 49.07 41.39 35.58
N GLN A 81 47.99 40.66 35.32
CA GLN A 81 48.03 39.31 34.74
C GLN A 81 48.78 39.24 33.41
N ARG A 82 48.79 40.34 32.64
CA ARG A 82 49.40 40.43 31.31
C ARG A 82 50.92 40.63 31.38
N THR A 83 51.40 41.43 32.31
CA THR A 83 52.81 41.86 32.40
C THR A 83 53.59 41.20 33.54
N ARG A 84 52.90 40.47 34.44
CA ARG A 84 53.53 39.87 35.63
C ARG A 84 54.66 38.91 35.34
N MET A 85 54.70 38.34 34.13
CA MET A 85 55.73 37.41 33.72
C MET A 85 56.76 38.03 32.74
N THR A 86 56.62 39.32 32.40
CA THR A 86 57.55 40.02 31.51
C THR A 86 58.86 40.29 32.26
N PRO A 87 60.01 39.93 31.67
CA PRO A 87 61.31 40.14 32.29
C PRO A 87 61.65 41.64 32.34
N ILE A 88 62.29 42.06 33.43
CA ILE A 88 62.71 43.45 33.66
C ILE A 88 64.21 43.44 33.97
N ILE A 89 64.97 44.28 33.28
CA ILE A 89 66.36 44.60 33.61
C ILE A 89 66.39 46.05 34.08
N PHE A 90 66.88 46.28 35.29
CA PHE A 90 67.05 47.63 35.80
C PHE A 90 68.35 48.25 35.29
N LEU A 91 68.29 49.51 34.89
CA LEU A 91 69.44 50.35 34.57
C LEU A 91 69.65 51.31 35.74
N SER A 92 70.86 51.38 36.29
CA SER A 92 71.17 52.28 37.41
C SER A 92 72.50 53.00 37.20
N ALA A 93 72.64 54.24 37.68
CA ALA A 93 73.95 54.88 37.80
C ALA A 93 74.74 54.28 38.99
N THR A 94 76.08 54.34 38.95
CA THR A 94 77.03 53.63 39.81
C THR A 94 76.81 53.83 41.33
N GLU A 95 77.04 52.74 42.07
CA GLU A 95 77.00 52.54 43.54
C GLU A 95 75.73 52.97 44.28
N GLN A 96 74.72 52.10 44.24
CA GLN A 96 73.70 52.03 45.29
C GLN A 96 74.12 50.98 46.34
N SER A 97 73.68 51.16 47.59
CA SER A 97 73.97 50.23 48.69
C SER A 97 73.50 48.80 48.35
N PRO A 98 74.10 47.75 48.92
CA PRO A 98 73.64 46.37 48.73
C PRO A 98 72.13 46.17 48.97
N ALA A 99 71.53 47.02 49.82
CA ALA A 99 70.09 47.01 50.10
C ALA A 99 69.22 47.40 48.89
N ALA A 100 69.65 48.33 48.04
CA ALA A 100 68.87 48.79 46.88
C ALA A 100 68.88 47.78 45.73
N VAL A 101 69.96 46.99 45.59
CA VAL A 101 70.03 45.86 44.66
C VAL A 101 69.11 44.72 45.14
N LEU A 102 69.12 44.43 46.45
CA LEU A 102 68.20 43.48 47.08
C LEU A 102 66.72 43.91 46.92
N GLU A 103 66.43 45.20 47.02
CA GLU A 103 65.08 45.76 46.91
C GLU A 103 64.47 45.58 45.51
N GLY A 104 65.24 45.73 44.43
CA GLY A 104 64.65 45.48 43.11
C GLY A 104 64.65 44.03 42.65
N TYR A 105 65.52 43.16 43.17
CA TYR A 105 65.26 41.71 43.07
C TYR A 105 63.96 41.35 43.80
N ALA A 106 63.69 41.95 44.97
CA ALA A 106 62.42 41.80 45.67
C ALA A 106 61.23 42.43 44.91
N SER A 107 61.46 43.48 44.11
CA SER A 107 60.45 44.06 43.19
C SER A 107 60.25 43.24 41.90
N GLY A 108 61.06 42.19 41.71
CA GLY A 108 60.90 41.22 40.63
C GLY A 108 61.72 41.47 39.37
N ALA A 109 62.81 42.25 39.41
CA ALA A 109 63.75 42.30 38.29
C ALA A 109 64.56 41.00 38.16
N ILE A 110 64.90 40.67 36.92
CA ILE A 110 65.71 39.48 36.60
C ILE A 110 67.19 39.82 36.58
N ASP A 111 67.54 41.06 36.28
CA ASP A 111 68.94 41.49 36.20
C ASP A 111 69.10 43.00 36.44
N TYR A 112 70.33 43.43 36.71
CA TYR A 112 70.74 44.81 36.95
C TYR A 112 71.97 45.18 36.13
N LEU A 113 71.95 46.36 35.51
CA LEU A 113 73.07 46.90 34.73
C LEU A 113 73.42 48.32 35.17
N PHE A 114 74.72 48.59 35.33
CA PHE A 114 75.22 49.88 35.77
C PHE A 114 75.65 50.75 34.57
N LYS A 115 75.25 52.03 34.58
CA LYS A 115 75.65 53.05 33.61
C LYS A 115 77.02 53.66 34.01
N PRO A 116 78.00 53.79 33.10
CA PRO A 116 77.97 53.37 31.69
C PRO A 116 78.13 51.84 31.56
N PHE A 117 77.25 51.20 30.79
CA PHE A 117 77.27 49.75 30.56
C PHE A 117 78.06 49.39 29.30
N ASP A 118 78.73 48.23 29.30
CA ASP A 118 79.42 47.71 28.12
C ASP A 118 78.40 47.17 27.09
N PRO A 119 78.36 47.71 25.86
CA PRO A 119 77.57 47.18 24.75
C PRO A 119 77.72 45.67 24.51
N HIS A 120 78.91 45.11 24.74
CA HIS A 120 79.22 43.69 24.54
C HIS A 120 78.59 42.80 25.62
N ILE A 121 78.11 43.37 26.74
CA ILE A 121 77.44 42.65 27.82
C ILE A 121 75.91 42.81 27.72
N LEU A 122 75.43 44.02 27.44
CA LEU A 122 74.00 44.30 27.36
C LEU A 122 73.31 43.54 26.21
N LYS A 123 73.92 43.53 25.02
CA LYS A 123 73.33 42.89 23.82
C LYS A 123 73.09 41.38 24.01
N PRO A 124 74.07 40.57 24.44
CA PRO A 124 73.83 39.14 24.66
C PRO A 124 72.79 38.85 25.75
N LYS A 125 72.73 39.67 26.81
CA LYS A 125 71.73 39.51 27.89
C LYS A 125 70.31 39.76 27.40
N VAL A 126 70.11 40.84 26.65
CA VAL A 126 68.82 41.15 26.00
C VAL A 126 68.41 40.01 25.08
N GLN A 127 69.33 39.52 24.24
CA GLN A 127 69.07 38.41 23.32
C GLN A 127 68.64 37.14 24.06
N ALA A 128 69.39 36.72 25.08
CA ALA A 128 69.08 35.49 25.85
C ALA A 128 67.71 35.55 26.54
N LEU A 129 67.34 36.70 27.09
CA LEU A 129 66.06 36.87 27.77
C LEU A 129 64.89 36.91 26.78
N LEU A 130 65.05 37.57 25.63
CA LEU A 130 64.05 37.56 24.57
C LEU A 130 63.82 36.16 23.99
N GLU A 131 64.90 35.40 23.76
CA GLU A 131 64.82 34.00 23.30
C GLU A 131 64.11 33.09 24.31
N HIS A 132 64.43 33.25 25.60
CA HIS A 132 63.76 32.51 26.66
C HIS A 132 62.25 32.81 26.72
N GLN A 133 61.86 34.08 26.52
CA GLN A 133 60.46 34.48 26.47
C GLN A 133 59.70 33.89 25.30
N ARG A 134 60.33 33.84 24.11
CA ARG A 134 59.75 33.19 22.92
C ARG A 134 59.49 31.71 23.16
N ASN A 135 60.50 30.99 23.66
CA ASN A 135 60.39 29.56 23.93
C ASN A 135 59.28 29.25 24.94
N ARG A 136 59.15 30.06 25.99
CA ARG A 136 58.08 29.91 26.98
C ARG A 136 56.68 30.10 26.37
N ARG A 137 56.48 31.15 25.57
CA ARG A 137 55.19 31.41 24.89
C ARG A 137 54.85 30.29 23.90
N ALA A 138 55.83 29.79 23.15
CA ALA A 138 55.64 28.68 22.23
C ALA A 138 55.21 27.40 22.96
N LEU A 139 55.84 27.07 24.09
CA LEU A 139 55.49 25.91 24.90
C LEU A 139 54.06 26.00 25.45
N GLN A 140 53.65 27.18 25.92
CA GLN A 140 52.29 27.42 26.42
C GLN A 140 51.23 27.26 25.32
N ARG A 141 51.50 27.76 24.11
CA ARG A 141 50.61 27.58 22.96
C ARG A 141 50.46 26.11 22.60
N LEU A 142 51.58 25.39 22.48
CA LEU A 142 51.55 23.96 22.15
C LEU A 142 50.80 23.14 23.21
N SER A 143 50.97 23.45 24.49
CA SER A 143 50.24 22.81 25.58
C SER A 143 48.72 23.05 25.45
N HIS A 144 48.33 24.30 25.18
CA HIS A 144 46.93 24.66 25.00
C HIS A 144 46.32 23.98 23.77
N ASP A 145 47.04 23.96 22.64
CA ASP A 145 46.59 23.31 21.41
C ASP A 145 46.43 21.80 21.61
N LEU A 146 47.33 21.17 22.36
CA LEU A 146 47.25 19.75 22.72
C LEU A 146 46.03 19.46 23.61
N GLU A 147 45.78 20.29 24.61
CA GLU A 147 44.60 20.16 25.48
C GLU A 147 43.30 20.34 24.70
N ALA A 148 43.24 21.35 23.82
CA ALA A 148 42.10 21.58 22.95
C ALA A 148 41.85 20.41 21.99
N ALA A 149 42.91 19.87 21.36
CA ALA A 149 42.80 18.70 20.49
C ALA A 149 42.34 17.45 21.26
N ARG A 150 42.83 17.23 22.49
CA ARG A 150 42.37 16.12 23.36
C ARG A 150 40.90 16.25 23.73
N ALA A 151 40.47 17.45 24.15
CA ALA A 151 39.08 17.72 24.49
C ALA A 151 38.14 17.54 23.28
N PHE A 152 38.57 18.01 22.11
CA PHE A 152 37.84 17.82 20.86
C PHE A 152 37.67 16.33 20.52
N ASN A 153 38.76 15.55 20.54
CA ASN A 153 38.71 14.11 20.26
C ASN A 153 37.81 13.35 21.24
N ALA A 154 37.88 13.66 22.55
CA ALA A 154 37.01 13.06 23.55
C ALA A 154 35.53 13.37 23.25
N SER A 155 35.21 14.63 22.90
CA SER A 155 33.85 15.04 22.55
C SER A 155 33.31 14.34 21.29
N VAL A 156 34.16 14.09 20.29
CA VAL A 156 33.78 13.32 19.08
C VAL A 156 33.42 11.88 19.44
N LEU A 157 34.22 11.22 20.30
CA LEU A 157 33.98 9.84 20.72
C LEU A 157 32.73 9.72 21.61
N ASP A 158 32.47 10.71 22.47
CA ASP A 158 31.31 10.73 23.36
C ASP A 158 29.98 10.93 22.62
N ASN A 159 30.01 11.72 21.54
CA ASN A 159 28.83 11.98 20.70
C ASN A 159 28.66 10.98 19.54
N ALA A 160 29.57 10.01 19.38
CA ALA A 160 29.43 8.98 18.37
C ALA A 160 28.17 8.13 18.64
N ALA A 161 27.41 7.83 17.59
CA ALA A 161 26.23 6.98 17.69
C ALA A 161 26.59 5.49 17.81
N GLU A 162 27.73 5.10 17.22
CA GLU A 162 28.26 3.73 17.28
C GLU A 162 28.97 3.47 18.61
N GLY A 163 28.86 2.23 19.10
CA GLY A 163 29.62 1.78 20.24
C GLY A 163 31.09 1.64 19.89
N ILE A 164 31.96 2.32 20.62
CA ILE A 164 33.41 2.30 20.40
C ILE A 164 34.09 1.72 21.64
N LEU A 165 34.90 0.69 21.42
CA LEU A 165 35.77 0.06 22.41
C LEU A 165 37.21 0.14 21.93
N VAL A 166 38.16 0.30 22.84
CA VAL A 166 39.57 0.02 22.58
C VAL A 166 39.94 -1.23 23.38
N VAL A 167 40.49 -2.21 22.68
CA VAL A 167 40.90 -3.50 23.26
C VAL A 167 42.41 -3.63 23.14
N GLY A 168 43.07 -3.93 24.25
CA GLY A 168 44.51 -4.16 24.29
C GLY A 168 44.93 -5.44 23.56
N GLU A 169 46.23 -5.59 23.34
CA GLU A 169 46.83 -6.84 22.82
C GLU A 169 46.51 -8.07 23.68
N ASP A 170 46.22 -7.87 24.97
CA ASP A 170 45.81 -8.88 25.95
C ASP A 170 44.31 -9.23 25.92
N GLY A 171 43.51 -8.53 25.10
CA GLY A 171 42.07 -8.75 24.99
C GLY A 171 41.24 -8.03 26.04
N VAL A 172 41.86 -7.13 26.81
CA VAL A 172 41.19 -6.34 27.85
C VAL A 172 40.73 -5.00 27.28
N VAL A 173 39.51 -4.61 27.62
CA VAL A 173 38.96 -3.31 27.22
C VAL A 173 39.66 -2.20 28.01
N SER A 174 40.34 -1.29 27.31
CA SER A 174 41.03 -0.14 27.89
C SER A 174 40.22 1.15 27.79
N TYR A 175 39.28 1.24 26.85
CA TYR A 175 38.38 2.39 26.69
C TYR A 175 37.02 1.93 26.16
N ALA A 176 35.96 2.62 26.58
CA ALA A 176 34.59 2.42 26.13
C ALA A 176 33.89 3.78 26.08
N ASN A 177 33.20 4.08 24.98
CA ASN A 177 32.41 5.31 24.86
C ASN A 177 30.99 5.17 25.48
N PRO A 178 30.26 6.28 25.67
CA PRO A 178 28.89 6.24 26.19
C PRO A 178 27.89 5.46 25.32
N ALA A 179 28.14 5.33 24.01
CA ALA A 179 27.27 4.57 23.12
C ALA A 179 27.35 3.06 23.37
N ILE A 180 28.55 2.49 23.54
CA ILE A 180 28.68 1.05 23.85
C ILE A 180 28.16 0.73 25.26
N SER A 181 28.32 1.65 26.20
CA SER A 181 27.73 1.56 27.55
C SER A 181 26.21 1.41 27.50
N ARG A 182 25.54 2.22 26.66
CA ARG A 182 24.09 2.10 26.41
C ARG A 182 23.72 0.80 25.69
N LEU A 183 24.50 0.37 24.70
CA LEU A 183 24.24 -0.86 23.95
C LEU A 183 24.34 -2.12 24.83
N LEU A 184 25.36 -2.20 25.70
CA LEU A 184 25.59 -3.37 26.55
C LEU A 184 24.84 -3.32 27.89
N ASN A 185 24.12 -2.23 28.18
CA ASN A 185 23.49 -1.96 29.47
C ASN A 185 24.47 -2.10 30.65
N ALA A 186 25.65 -1.49 30.51
CA ALA A 186 26.74 -1.53 31.48
C ALA A 186 27.39 -0.16 31.62
N THR A 187 27.90 0.18 32.79
CA THR A 187 28.67 1.43 32.97
C THR A 187 30.04 1.31 32.30
N VAL A 188 30.65 2.45 31.94
CA VAL A 188 32.00 2.48 31.34
C VAL A 188 33.03 1.81 32.27
N ASP A 189 32.90 2.00 33.58
CA ASP A 189 33.78 1.41 34.59
C ASP A 189 33.61 -0.12 34.70
N GLU A 190 32.42 -0.66 34.43
CA GLU A 190 32.19 -2.10 34.39
C GLU A 190 32.73 -2.75 33.11
N LEU A 191 32.80 -1.98 32.01
CA LEU A 191 33.33 -2.46 30.74
C LEU A 191 34.86 -2.42 30.70
N GLN A 192 35.47 -1.37 31.26
CA GLN A 192 36.93 -1.24 31.33
C GLN A 192 37.53 -2.30 32.25
N GLY A 193 38.60 -2.95 31.80
CA GLY A 193 39.27 -4.01 32.56
C GLY A 193 38.64 -5.41 32.39
N GLN A 194 37.52 -5.54 31.68
CA GLN A 194 36.93 -6.83 31.33
C GLN A 194 37.50 -7.40 30.03
N ALA A 195 37.47 -8.72 29.91
CA ALA A 195 37.85 -9.42 28.68
C ALA A 195 36.77 -9.24 27.60
N PHE A 196 37.14 -8.71 26.43
CA PHE A 196 36.21 -8.41 25.34
C PHE A 196 35.41 -9.65 24.88
N LEU A 197 36.05 -10.83 24.84
CA LEU A 197 35.41 -12.09 24.46
C LEU A 197 34.23 -12.48 25.38
N GLY A 198 34.19 -12.00 26.62
CA GLY A 198 33.09 -12.28 27.55
C GLY A 198 31.74 -11.71 27.11
N PHE A 199 31.74 -10.74 26.19
CA PHE A 199 30.52 -10.12 25.66
C PHE A 199 30.02 -10.78 24.36
N LEU A 200 30.69 -11.77 23.79
CA LEU A 200 30.28 -12.44 22.54
C LEU A 200 29.59 -13.79 22.82
N GLN A 201 28.43 -14.04 22.19
CA GLN A 201 27.56 -15.16 22.58
C GLN A 201 27.71 -16.47 21.78
N GLU A 202 28.25 -16.48 20.54
CA GLU A 202 28.41 -17.74 19.76
C GLU A 202 29.60 -17.74 18.78
N PRO A 203 30.24 -18.92 18.53
CA PRO A 203 30.64 -19.93 19.52
C PRO A 203 32.16 -20.24 19.42
N HIS A 204 32.81 -20.48 20.56
CA HIS A 204 34.16 -21.07 20.63
C HIS A 204 35.26 -20.39 19.80
N MET A 205 35.49 -19.09 19.99
CA MET A 205 36.87 -18.62 19.83
C MET A 205 37.67 -19.24 20.99
N PRO A 206 38.69 -20.06 20.73
CA PRO A 206 39.64 -20.44 21.77
C PRO A 206 40.32 -19.16 22.28
N ASP A 207 41.00 -19.24 23.43
CA ASP A 207 41.78 -18.17 24.08
C ASP A 207 42.09 -16.98 23.17
N TRP A 208 41.89 -15.74 23.63
CA TRP A 208 42.09 -14.49 22.88
C TRP A 208 43.20 -14.52 21.81
N PHE A 209 44.37 -15.08 22.13
CA PHE A 209 45.52 -15.21 21.23
C PHE A 209 45.33 -16.13 20.01
N SER A 210 44.25 -16.89 19.94
CA SER A 210 43.93 -17.87 18.90
C SER A 210 42.69 -17.48 18.08
N CYS A 211 42.05 -16.36 18.43
CA CYS A 211 40.86 -15.88 17.75
C CYS A 211 41.21 -15.13 16.45
N GLU A 212 40.29 -15.14 15.46
CA GLU A 212 40.51 -14.44 14.18
C GLU A 212 40.72 -12.93 14.35
N LEU A 213 40.11 -12.33 15.38
CA LEU A 213 40.30 -10.91 15.73
C LEU A 213 41.77 -10.60 16.03
N TYR A 214 42.40 -11.42 16.88
CA TYR A 214 43.81 -11.28 17.24
C TYR A 214 44.73 -11.57 16.04
N THR A 215 44.37 -12.55 15.22
CA THR A 215 45.11 -12.85 13.98
C THR A 215 45.05 -11.69 12.99
N GLY A 216 43.89 -11.04 12.83
CA GLY A 216 43.70 -9.85 11.99
C GLY A 216 44.50 -8.66 12.52
N TYR A 217 44.49 -8.45 13.84
CA TYR A 217 45.34 -7.45 14.51
C TYR A 217 46.83 -7.66 14.20
N LEU A 218 47.34 -8.88 14.33
CA LEU A 218 48.76 -9.20 14.02
C LEU A 218 49.13 -8.94 12.55
N ARG A 219 48.18 -9.12 11.63
CA ARG A 219 48.37 -8.86 10.19
C ARG A 219 48.22 -7.39 9.81
N GLY A 220 47.70 -6.54 10.71
CA GLY A 220 47.39 -5.15 10.39
C GLY A 220 46.12 -4.98 9.56
N GLU A 221 45.25 -6.00 9.53
CA GLU A 221 44.04 -6.03 8.70
C GLU A 221 42.81 -5.60 9.51
N THR A 222 41.87 -4.92 8.85
CA THR A 222 40.56 -4.63 9.44
C THR A 222 39.65 -5.84 9.25
N TRP A 223 39.15 -6.37 10.36
CA TRP A 223 38.23 -7.51 10.35
C TRP A 223 36.80 -7.03 10.61
N ARG A 224 35.83 -7.54 9.83
CA ARG A 224 34.43 -7.11 9.90
C ARG A 224 33.51 -8.31 10.01
N LEU A 225 32.60 -8.27 10.98
CA LEU A 225 31.58 -9.29 11.20
C LEU A 225 30.21 -8.62 11.19
N HIS A 226 29.36 -8.97 10.22
CA HIS A 226 28.07 -8.29 10.01
C HIS A 226 26.92 -8.94 10.81
N ASP A 227 27.11 -10.17 11.30
CA ASP A 227 26.11 -10.97 12.01
C ASP A 227 26.63 -11.43 13.38
N ALA A 228 27.23 -10.52 14.15
CA ALA A 228 27.67 -10.83 15.50
C ALA A 228 26.49 -10.80 16.49
N ILE A 229 26.57 -11.58 17.55
CA ILE A 229 25.64 -11.49 18.69
C ILE A 229 26.44 -11.13 19.93
N LEU A 230 26.22 -9.93 20.43
CA LEU A 230 26.71 -9.52 21.73
C LEU A 230 25.71 -9.89 22.82
N ARG A 231 26.23 -10.12 24.01
CA ARG A 231 25.46 -10.35 25.22
C ARG A 231 25.61 -9.14 26.13
N THR A 232 24.49 -8.51 26.42
CA THR A 232 24.43 -7.47 27.45
C THR A 232 24.76 -8.07 28.82
N VAL A 233 25.18 -7.25 29.79
CA VAL A 233 25.42 -7.70 31.18
C VAL A 233 24.21 -8.44 31.79
N PRO A 234 22.95 -7.97 31.64
CA PRO A 234 21.77 -8.72 32.09
C PRO A 234 21.48 -10.00 31.30
N GLY A 235 22.23 -10.29 30.23
CA GLY A 235 22.18 -11.55 29.50
C GLY A 235 21.29 -11.56 28.26
N GLN A 236 20.69 -10.42 27.88
CA GLN A 236 19.94 -10.25 26.64
C GLN A 236 20.88 -10.31 25.43
N GLN A 237 20.43 -10.98 24.36
CA GLN A 237 21.13 -11.07 23.09
C GLN A 237 20.91 -9.79 22.27
N LEU A 238 21.97 -9.25 21.69
CA LEU A 238 21.96 -8.06 20.85
C LEU A 238 22.64 -8.38 19.50
N PRO A 239 21.91 -8.38 18.38
CA PRO A 239 22.50 -8.53 17.07
C PRO A 239 23.24 -7.25 16.67
N VAL A 240 24.52 -7.37 16.32
CA VAL A 240 25.36 -6.21 15.97
C VAL A 240 26.23 -6.49 14.76
N ALA A 241 26.57 -5.41 14.05
CA ALA A 241 27.70 -5.40 13.12
C ALA A 241 28.93 -4.87 13.86
N MET A 242 30.08 -5.52 13.65
CA MET A 242 31.33 -5.24 14.34
C MET A 242 32.44 -5.02 13.32
N SER A 243 33.28 -4.01 13.55
CA SER A 243 34.52 -3.80 12.80
C SER A 243 35.68 -3.55 13.74
N CYS A 244 36.75 -4.33 13.58
CA CYS A 244 37.93 -4.35 14.42
C CYS A 244 39.13 -3.90 13.59
N ALA A 245 39.71 -2.76 13.95
CA ALA A 245 40.84 -2.17 13.24
C ALA A 245 42.03 -1.97 14.20
N PRO A 246 43.25 -2.41 13.82
CA PRO A 246 44.44 -2.19 14.63
C PRO A 246 44.81 -0.70 14.70
N LEU A 247 45.20 -0.23 15.89
CA LEU A 247 45.77 1.11 16.07
C LEU A 247 47.26 1.12 15.68
N PRO A 248 47.88 2.30 15.49
CA PRO A 248 49.31 2.41 15.25
C PRO A 248 50.13 1.62 16.28
N ARG A 249 51.21 0.95 15.84
CA ARG A 249 51.99 -0.03 16.63
C ARG A 249 52.46 0.45 18.01
N GLU A 250 52.61 1.77 18.20
CA GLU A 250 52.99 2.36 19.48
C GLU A 250 51.91 2.18 20.57
N GLN A 251 50.64 2.04 20.18
CA GLN A 251 49.51 1.94 21.11
C GLN A 251 49.17 0.50 21.54
N LYS A 252 49.67 -0.52 20.81
CA LYS A 252 49.44 -1.97 21.08
C LYS A 252 47.98 -2.32 21.41
N ALA A 253 47.05 -1.78 20.62
CA ALA A 253 45.62 -1.94 20.83
C ALA A 253 44.87 -1.97 19.49
N MET A 254 43.60 -2.32 19.53
CA MET A 254 42.67 -2.25 18.41
C MET A 254 41.42 -1.47 18.80
N VAL A 255 40.84 -0.76 17.83
CA VAL A 255 39.52 -0.15 17.96
C VAL A 255 38.49 -1.15 17.47
N VAL A 256 37.49 -1.41 18.31
CA VAL A 256 36.30 -2.17 17.96
C VAL A 256 35.13 -1.20 17.89
N THR A 257 34.51 -1.14 16.72
CA THR A 257 33.28 -0.40 16.45
C THR A 257 32.12 -1.38 16.39
N VAL A 258 31.02 -1.03 17.03
CA VAL A 258 29.84 -1.87 17.21
C VAL A 258 28.60 -1.06 16.84
N GLN A 259 27.83 -1.59 15.89
CA GLN A 259 26.58 -0.99 15.42
C GLN A 259 25.41 -1.91 15.72
N ASP A 260 24.36 -1.38 16.35
CA ASP A 260 23.13 -2.12 16.63
C ASP A 260 22.36 -2.42 15.34
N MET A 261 22.11 -3.71 15.10
CA MET A 261 21.36 -4.19 13.93
C MET A 261 19.92 -4.57 14.27
N SER A 262 19.48 -4.40 15.52
CA SER A 262 18.16 -4.81 16.00
C SER A 262 17.03 -4.15 15.22
N GLN A 263 17.07 -2.82 15.07
CA GLN A 263 16.03 -2.07 14.36
C GLN A 263 16.01 -2.42 12.86
N VAL A 264 17.19 -2.59 12.26
CA VAL A 264 17.31 -2.97 10.83
C VAL A 264 16.76 -4.38 10.60
N ARG A 265 17.11 -5.35 11.45
CA ARG A 265 16.58 -6.72 11.37
C ARG A 265 15.08 -6.77 11.59
N HIS A 266 14.55 -6.02 12.57
CA HIS A 266 13.11 -5.93 12.80
C HIS A 266 12.38 -5.31 11.61
N LEU A 267 12.90 -4.22 11.04
CA LEU A 267 12.31 -3.61 9.83
C LEU A 267 12.36 -4.58 8.65
N HIS A 268 13.45 -5.33 8.49
CA HIS A 268 13.60 -6.33 7.44
C HIS A 268 12.57 -7.45 7.59
N GLN A 269 12.41 -7.99 8.80
CA GLN A 269 11.36 -9.00 9.10
C GLN A 269 9.95 -8.46 8.86
N GLN A 270 9.69 -7.19 9.20
CA GLN A 270 8.40 -6.54 8.91
C GLN A 270 8.18 -6.34 7.40
N LEU A 271 9.22 -5.99 6.64
CA LEU A 271 9.14 -5.87 5.19
C LEU A 271 8.93 -7.23 4.52
N GLU A 272 9.59 -8.28 5.01
CA GLU A 272 9.39 -9.65 4.53
C GLU A 272 7.96 -10.13 4.81
N SER A 273 7.42 -9.88 6.01
CA SER A 273 6.04 -10.25 6.31
C SER A 273 5.04 -9.46 5.47
N GLN A 274 5.21 -8.14 5.34
CA GLN A 274 4.37 -7.29 4.47
C GLN A 274 4.48 -7.65 2.99
N ALA A 275 5.61 -8.17 2.52
CA ALA A 275 5.77 -8.57 1.13
C ALA A 275 4.95 -9.83 0.78
N VAL A 276 4.58 -10.64 1.78
CA VAL A 276 4.04 -11.99 1.62
C VAL A 276 2.62 -12.13 2.20
N THR A 277 2.18 -11.25 3.11
CA THR A 277 0.83 -11.25 3.69
C THR A 277 -0.03 -10.08 3.22
N ASP A 278 -1.35 -10.24 3.30
CA ASP A 278 -2.35 -9.20 3.08
C ASP A 278 -2.49 -8.36 4.36
N PRO A 279 -2.31 -7.04 4.31
CA PRO A 279 -2.29 -6.20 5.51
C PRO A 279 -3.66 -6.08 6.19
N LEU A 280 -4.76 -6.36 5.47
CA LEU A 280 -6.10 -6.26 6.03
C LEU A 280 -6.49 -7.52 6.80
N THR A 281 -6.24 -8.70 6.21
CA THR A 281 -6.71 -9.99 6.75
C THR A 281 -5.64 -10.79 7.47
N GLY A 282 -4.35 -10.49 7.25
CA GLY A 282 -3.22 -11.26 7.80
C GLY A 282 -2.90 -12.55 7.04
N LEU A 283 -3.76 -12.95 6.09
CA LEU A 283 -3.56 -14.12 5.23
C LEU A 283 -2.41 -13.93 4.26
N LEU A 284 -1.99 -14.99 3.57
CA LEU A 284 -1.02 -14.84 2.47
C LEU A 284 -1.60 -13.95 1.37
N ASN A 285 -0.83 -12.96 0.92
CA ASN A 285 -1.16 -12.22 -0.28
C ASN A 285 -0.85 -13.06 -1.52
N ARG A 286 -1.20 -12.55 -2.70
CA ARG A 286 -0.94 -13.21 -3.98
C ARG A 286 0.50 -13.71 -4.14
N ARG A 287 1.50 -12.90 -3.77
CA ARG A 287 2.91 -13.29 -3.91
C ARG A 287 3.27 -14.42 -2.95
N GLY A 288 2.84 -14.32 -1.69
CA GLY A 288 3.11 -15.32 -0.68
C GLY A 288 2.46 -16.66 -1.01
N PHE A 289 1.19 -16.64 -1.38
CA PHE A 289 0.46 -17.84 -1.79
C PHE A 289 1.17 -18.54 -2.95
N TYR A 290 1.58 -17.80 -3.99
CA TYR A 290 2.26 -18.39 -5.15
C TYR A 290 3.58 -19.06 -4.77
N GLN A 291 4.42 -18.39 -3.98
CA GLN A 291 5.71 -18.92 -3.56
C GLN A 291 5.56 -20.20 -2.72
N THR A 292 4.61 -20.22 -1.78
CA THR A 292 4.38 -21.39 -0.92
C THR A 292 3.81 -22.56 -1.71
N VAL A 293 2.81 -22.30 -2.56
CA VAL A 293 2.15 -23.37 -3.34
C VAL A 293 3.07 -23.94 -4.42
N GLU A 294 3.86 -23.13 -5.13
CA GLU A 294 4.85 -23.64 -6.10
C GLU A 294 5.86 -24.58 -5.42
N THR A 295 6.30 -24.24 -4.21
CA THR A 295 7.20 -25.09 -3.41
C THR A 295 6.55 -26.43 -3.06
N ILE A 296 5.25 -26.45 -2.76
CA ILE A 296 4.49 -27.67 -2.45
C ILE A 296 4.26 -28.51 -3.70
N LEU A 297 3.83 -27.90 -4.81
CA LEU A 297 3.61 -28.61 -6.07
C LEU A 297 4.90 -29.29 -6.58
N LEU A 298 6.06 -28.62 -6.43
CA LEU A 298 7.37 -29.21 -6.75
C LEU A 298 7.73 -30.41 -5.85
N ARG A 299 7.25 -30.44 -4.60
CA ARG A 299 7.46 -31.56 -3.66
C ARG A 299 6.48 -32.71 -3.91
N ASN A 300 5.26 -32.40 -4.34
CA ASN A 300 4.14 -33.35 -4.45
C ASN A 300 4.08 -34.16 -5.75
N GLU A 301 5.06 -34.06 -6.66
CA GLU A 301 5.18 -34.99 -7.82
C GLU A 301 5.33 -36.48 -7.40
N ARG A 302 5.55 -36.78 -6.11
CA ARG A 302 5.77 -38.14 -5.57
C ARG A 302 4.92 -38.50 -4.34
N SER A 303 3.89 -37.71 -4.01
CA SER A 303 3.03 -37.89 -2.83
C SER A 303 1.82 -38.79 -3.14
N GLU A 304 1.36 -39.59 -2.15
CA GLU A 304 0.11 -40.37 -2.22
C GLU A 304 -1.16 -39.52 -1.96
N HIS A 305 -1.02 -38.25 -1.61
CA HIS A 305 -2.13 -37.35 -1.29
C HIS A 305 -2.56 -36.51 -2.49
N ALA A 306 -3.88 -36.33 -2.65
CA ALA A 306 -4.47 -35.43 -3.63
C ALA A 306 -4.31 -33.97 -3.20
N THR A 307 -3.66 -33.17 -4.03
CA THR A 307 -3.58 -31.71 -3.83
C THR A 307 -4.78 -31.05 -4.51
N VAL A 308 -5.58 -30.30 -3.74
CA VAL A 308 -6.80 -29.65 -4.23
C VAL A 308 -6.76 -28.16 -3.97
N LEU A 309 -7.08 -27.37 -4.98
CA LEU A 309 -7.18 -25.92 -4.91
C LEU A 309 -8.65 -25.49 -4.91
N LEU A 310 -9.02 -24.67 -3.93
CA LEU A 310 -10.31 -23.99 -3.86
C LEU A 310 -10.10 -22.54 -4.23
N TYR A 311 -10.91 -22.04 -5.16
CA TYR A 311 -11.01 -20.62 -5.49
C TYR A 311 -12.38 -20.12 -5.03
N MET A 312 -12.40 -19.08 -4.21
CA MET A 312 -13.59 -18.64 -3.49
C MET A 312 -13.81 -17.15 -3.75
N ASP A 313 -15.04 -16.78 -4.06
CA ASP A 313 -15.43 -15.39 -4.29
C ASP A 313 -16.71 -15.07 -3.52
N LEU A 314 -16.71 -13.91 -2.84
CA LEU A 314 -17.83 -13.48 -2.02
C LEU A 314 -18.98 -12.89 -2.86
N ASP A 315 -20.10 -13.61 -2.87
CA ASP A 315 -21.30 -13.19 -3.58
C ASP A 315 -21.89 -11.93 -2.95
N GLY A 316 -22.01 -10.87 -3.76
CA GLY A 316 -22.67 -9.63 -3.36
C GLY A 316 -21.82 -8.68 -2.52
N PHE A 317 -20.52 -8.95 -2.32
CA PHE A 317 -19.62 -8.07 -1.55
C PHE A 317 -19.60 -6.62 -2.06
N LYS A 318 -19.67 -6.42 -3.38
CA LYS A 318 -19.80 -5.07 -3.96
C LYS A 318 -21.03 -4.31 -3.45
N ARG A 319 -22.18 -4.97 -3.28
CA ARG A 319 -23.39 -4.34 -2.73
C ARG A 319 -23.18 -3.92 -1.28
N VAL A 320 -22.40 -4.67 -0.51
CA VAL A 320 -22.04 -4.32 0.88
C VAL A 320 -21.21 -3.05 0.90
N ASN A 321 -20.18 -2.96 0.06
CA ASN A 321 -19.37 -1.73 -0.08
C ASN A 321 -20.21 -0.53 -0.53
N ASP A 322 -21.09 -0.72 -1.51
CA ASP A 322 -21.92 0.34 -2.07
C ASP A 322 -23.02 0.82 -1.08
N SER A 323 -23.51 -0.07 -0.20
CA SER A 323 -24.62 0.23 0.73
C SER A 323 -24.16 0.72 2.10
N VAL A 324 -23.06 0.17 2.63
CA VAL A 324 -22.61 0.38 4.02
C VAL A 324 -21.25 1.09 4.09
N GLY A 325 -20.52 1.15 2.98
CA GLY A 325 -19.22 1.81 2.87
C GLY A 325 -18.02 0.87 3.01
N HIS A 326 -16.86 1.34 2.58
CA HIS A 326 -15.62 0.54 2.53
C HIS A 326 -15.14 0.05 3.90
N ASP A 327 -15.26 0.86 4.96
CA ASP A 327 -14.85 0.46 6.31
C ASP A 327 -15.65 -0.74 6.84
N ALA A 328 -16.92 -0.87 6.44
CA ALA A 328 -17.76 -2.01 6.77
C ALA A 328 -17.37 -3.24 5.94
N GLY A 329 -17.08 -3.05 4.64
CA GLY A 329 -16.54 -4.10 3.79
C GLY A 329 -15.23 -4.68 4.31
N ASP A 330 -14.33 -3.83 4.80
CA ASP A 330 -13.06 -4.26 5.40
C ASP A 330 -13.25 -5.14 6.64
N ARG A 331 -14.26 -4.83 7.48
CA ARG A 331 -14.60 -5.68 8.63
C ARG A 331 -15.21 -7.02 8.22
N VAL A 332 -16.05 -7.01 7.18
CA VAL A 332 -16.59 -8.23 6.58
C VAL A 332 -15.46 -9.13 6.07
N LEU A 333 -14.47 -8.56 5.37
CA LEU A 333 -13.33 -9.32 4.86
C LEU A 333 -12.49 -9.95 5.98
N ARG A 334 -12.25 -9.22 7.08
CA ARG A 334 -11.58 -9.79 8.26
C ARG A 334 -12.38 -10.94 8.86
N TRP A 335 -13.68 -10.76 9.05
CA TRP A 335 -14.54 -11.81 9.58
C TRP A 335 -14.58 -13.06 8.68
N VAL A 336 -14.74 -12.89 7.37
CA VAL A 336 -14.67 -14.00 6.41
C VAL A 336 -13.35 -14.73 6.54
N SER A 337 -12.23 -14.01 6.62
CA SER A 337 -10.90 -14.61 6.77
C SER A 337 -10.80 -15.48 8.01
N GLU A 338 -11.30 -15.00 9.15
CA GLU A 338 -11.37 -15.77 10.40
C GLU A 338 -12.26 -17.02 10.25
N GLN A 339 -13.40 -16.92 9.56
CA GLN A 339 -14.28 -18.08 9.34
C GLN A 339 -13.62 -19.15 8.45
N LEU A 340 -12.92 -18.73 7.40
CA LEU A 340 -12.19 -19.62 6.51
C LEU A 340 -11.04 -20.33 7.26
N GLU A 341 -10.25 -19.60 8.05
CA GLU A 341 -9.18 -20.20 8.87
C GLU A 341 -9.72 -21.23 9.87
N LEU A 342 -10.86 -20.97 10.50
CA LEU A 342 -11.49 -21.89 11.46
C LEU A 342 -12.04 -23.18 10.83
N CYS A 343 -12.18 -23.24 9.51
CA CYS A 343 -12.59 -24.44 8.79
C CYS A 343 -11.39 -25.25 8.28
N LEU A 344 -10.23 -24.61 8.15
CA LEU A 344 -9.03 -25.19 7.57
C LEU A 344 -8.09 -25.75 8.65
N ARG A 345 -7.29 -26.74 8.28
CA ARG A 345 -6.29 -27.36 9.16
C ARG A 345 -5.01 -26.54 9.15
N SER A 346 -4.14 -26.74 10.15
CA SER A 346 -2.84 -26.07 10.21
C SER A 346 -1.87 -26.41 9.06
N CYS A 347 -2.14 -27.48 8.31
CA CYS A 347 -1.40 -27.88 7.11
C CYS A 347 -1.94 -27.26 5.82
N ASP A 348 -3.17 -26.73 5.85
CA ASP A 348 -3.81 -26.13 4.69
C ASP A 348 -3.30 -24.68 4.51
N ILE A 349 -3.23 -24.23 3.26
CA ILE A 349 -2.77 -22.88 2.95
C ILE A 349 -3.97 -22.04 2.55
N LEU A 350 -4.13 -20.89 3.20
CA LEU A 350 -5.14 -19.90 2.84
C LEU A 350 -4.47 -18.58 2.40
N GLY A 351 -4.99 -17.99 1.33
CA GLY A 351 -4.54 -16.70 0.83
C GLY A 351 -5.68 -15.85 0.29
N ARG A 352 -5.43 -14.54 0.21
CA ARG A 352 -6.32 -13.56 -0.42
C ARG A 352 -5.61 -12.96 -1.63
N LEU A 353 -6.19 -13.14 -2.82
CA LEU A 353 -5.56 -12.69 -4.06
C LEU A 353 -5.81 -11.21 -4.35
N GLY A 354 -6.94 -10.69 -3.86
CA GLY A 354 -7.33 -9.28 -3.96
C GLY A 354 -8.85 -9.13 -3.88
N GLY A 355 -9.34 -7.95 -3.50
CA GLY A 355 -10.78 -7.69 -3.43
C GLY A 355 -11.51 -8.68 -2.50
N ASP A 356 -12.49 -9.39 -3.06
CA ASP A 356 -13.33 -10.43 -2.47
C ASP A 356 -12.88 -11.87 -2.80
N GLU A 357 -11.69 -12.04 -3.39
CA GLU A 357 -11.18 -13.34 -3.85
C GLU A 357 -10.25 -13.99 -2.82
N PHE A 358 -10.60 -15.20 -2.40
CA PHE A 358 -9.83 -16.06 -1.50
C PHE A 358 -9.45 -17.37 -2.19
N VAL A 359 -8.31 -17.93 -1.82
CA VAL A 359 -7.82 -19.20 -2.35
C VAL A 359 -7.31 -20.08 -1.22
N ALA A 360 -7.62 -21.38 -1.29
CA ALA A 360 -7.10 -22.36 -0.36
C ALA A 360 -6.45 -23.53 -1.11
N LEU A 361 -5.29 -23.99 -0.63
CA LEU A 361 -4.67 -25.24 -1.07
C LEU A 361 -4.77 -26.28 0.05
N LEU A 362 -5.30 -27.45 -0.28
CA LEU A 362 -5.54 -28.56 0.63
C LEU A 362 -4.75 -29.78 0.19
N GLU A 363 -4.19 -30.51 1.16
CA GLU A 363 -3.67 -31.86 0.97
C GLU A 363 -4.66 -32.86 1.57
N LEU A 364 -5.33 -33.62 0.69
CA LEU A 364 -6.41 -34.53 1.04
C LEU A 364 -6.03 -35.96 0.65
N GLU A 365 -6.60 -36.96 1.33
CA GLU A 365 -6.44 -38.36 0.91
C GLU A 365 -7.18 -38.63 -0.40
N TYR A 366 -8.35 -38.01 -0.58
CA TYR A 366 -9.21 -38.17 -1.75
C TYR A 366 -9.80 -36.82 -2.19
N PRO A 367 -9.86 -36.52 -3.51
CA PRO A 367 -10.40 -35.26 -4.02
C PRO A 367 -11.86 -34.98 -3.62
N GLU A 368 -12.67 -36.01 -3.38
CA GLU A 368 -14.08 -35.92 -3.01
C GLU A 368 -14.26 -35.31 -1.60
N GLN A 369 -13.23 -35.32 -0.77
CA GLN A 369 -13.26 -34.67 0.54
C GLN A 369 -13.38 -33.14 0.41
N ALA A 370 -12.92 -32.56 -0.70
CA ALA A 370 -13.00 -31.12 -0.94
C ALA A 370 -14.45 -30.62 -1.06
N ALA A 371 -15.37 -31.43 -1.58
CA ALA A 371 -16.79 -31.10 -1.67
C ALA A 371 -17.39 -30.82 -0.29
N LYS A 372 -17.14 -31.70 0.68
CA LYS A 372 -17.64 -31.55 2.05
C LYS A 372 -17.07 -30.32 2.73
N LEU A 373 -15.79 -30.02 2.49
CA LEU A 373 -15.17 -28.82 3.04
C LEU A 373 -15.73 -27.56 2.38
N ALA A 374 -15.98 -27.57 1.07
CA ALA A 374 -16.62 -26.47 0.36
C ALA A 374 -18.03 -26.19 0.87
N GLU A 375 -18.86 -27.23 1.11
CA GLU A 375 -20.18 -27.09 1.74
C GLU A 375 -20.09 -26.43 3.12
N GLN A 376 -19.15 -26.87 3.97
CA GLN A 376 -18.93 -26.28 5.29
C GLN A 376 -18.49 -24.81 5.21
N LEU A 377 -17.62 -24.47 4.26
CA LEU A 377 -17.20 -23.08 4.02
C LEU A 377 -18.39 -22.22 3.59
N ILE A 378 -19.21 -22.72 2.66
CA ILE A 378 -20.42 -22.02 2.19
C ILE A 378 -21.38 -21.78 3.35
N GLU A 379 -21.69 -22.81 4.14
CA GLU A 379 -22.60 -22.69 5.29
C GLU A 379 -22.10 -21.68 6.32
N ARG A 380 -20.79 -21.68 6.63
CA ARG A 380 -20.23 -20.73 7.61
C ARG A 380 -20.21 -19.29 7.14
N VAL A 381 -19.87 -19.06 5.87
CA VAL A 381 -19.83 -17.70 5.30
C VAL A 381 -21.26 -17.18 5.06
N SER A 382 -22.23 -18.07 4.85
CA SER A 382 -23.63 -17.71 4.61
C SER A 382 -24.43 -17.34 5.86
N ILE A 383 -23.78 -17.23 7.03
CA ILE A 383 -24.42 -16.82 8.28
C ILE A 383 -24.64 -15.30 8.27
N CYS A 384 -25.85 -14.86 8.65
CA CYS A 384 -26.18 -13.45 8.78
C CYS A 384 -25.29 -12.76 9.84
N GLN A 385 -24.54 -11.73 9.44
CA GLN A 385 -23.69 -10.98 10.35
C GLN A 385 -24.28 -9.59 10.61
N GLN A 386 -24.29 -9.17 11.88
CA GLN A 386 -24.55 -7.77 12.21
C GLN A 386 -23.27 -6.95 12.13
N VAL A 387 -23.23 -6.00 11.21
CA VAL A 387 -22.16 -5.01 11.08
C VAL A 387 -22.80 -3.63 11.29
N ASP A 388 -22.38 -2.91 12.34
CA ASP A 388 -22.94 -1.60 12.75
C ASP A 388 -24.48 -1.58 12.93
N GLY A 389 -25.07 -2.70 13.34
CA GLY A 389 -26.51 -2.85 13.54
C GLY A 389 -27.31 -3.15 12.27
N LEU A 390 -26.66 -3.35 11.12
CA LEU A 390 -27.27 -3.82 9.88
C LEU A 390 -26.99 -5.32 9.69
N GLU A 391 -28.03 -6.07 9.30
CA GLU A 391 -27.93 -7.47 8.93
C GLU A 391 -27.40 -7.62 7.50
N VAL A 392 -26.21 -8.19 7.36
CA VAL A 392 -25.58 -8.47 6.07
C VAL A 392 -25.59 -9.97 5.82
N MET A 393 -26.23 -10.38 4.73
CA MET A 393 -26.19 -11.73 4.20
C MET A 393 -25.15 -11.77 3.07
N LEU A 394 -24.07 -12.53 3.28
CA LEU A 394 -23.07 -12.82 2.25
C LEU A 394 -23.23 -14.25 1.77
N GLY A 395 -22.86 -14.50 0.52
CA GLY A 395 -22.66 -15.85 -0.01
C GLY A 395 -21.20 -16.04 -0.41
N VAL A 396 -20.83 -17.28 -0.69
CA VAL A 396 -19.54 -17.58 -1.33
C VAL A 396 -19.76 -18.61 -2.43
N SER A 397 -19.21 -18.34 -3.59
CA SER A 397 -19.16 -19.28 -4.71
C SER A 397 -17.77 -19.90 -4.80
N ILE A 398 -17.70 -21.23 -4.90
CA ILE A 398 -16.43 -21.98 -4.79
C ILE A 398 -16.16 -22.79 -6.05
N GLY A 399 -14.95 -22.67 -6.59
CA GLY A 399 -14.44 -23.51 -7.68
C GLY A 399 -13.35 -24.43 -7.16
N ILE A 400 -13.43 -25.71 -7.53
CA ILE A 400 -12.53 -26.75 -7.05
C ILE A 400 -11.73 -27.29 -8.23
N ALA A 401 -10.40 -27.26 -8.14
CA ALA A 401 -9.50 -27.86 -9.12
C ALA A 401 -8.53 -28.84 -8.44
N THR A 402 -8.34 -30.00 -9.06
CA THR A 402 -7.49 -31.08 -8.54
C THR A 402 -6.17 -31.13 -9.29
N PHE A 403 -5.06 -31.25 -8.56
CA PHE A 403 -3.75 -31.50 -9.15
C PHE A 403 -3.45 -33.01 -9.10
N PRO A 404 -2.96 -33.62 -10.20
CA PRO A 404 -2.49 -33.01 -11.44
C PRO A 404 -3.53 -32.90 -12.58
N ASP A 405 -4.77 -33.33 -12.38
CA ASP A 405 -5.77 -33.49 -13.46
C ASP A 405 -6.16 -32.16 -14.13
N CYS A 406 -6.20 -31.08 -13.35
CA CYS A 406 -6.68 -29.76 -13.77
C CYS A 406 -5.55 -28.79 -14.20
N GLY A 407 -4.28 -29.21 -14.10
CA GLY A 407 -3.13 -28.37 -14.45
C GLY A 407 -1.81 -28.97 -13.96
N ARG A 408 -0.72 -28.69 -14.69
CA ARG A 408 0.64 -29.14 -14.31
C ARG A 408 1.44 -28.09 -13.53
N ASP A 409 0.91 -26.89 -13.44
CA ASP A 409 1.50 -25.73 -12.77
C ASP A 409 0.42 -24.97 -11.99
N LEU A 410 0.85 -24.13 -11.04
CA LEU A 410 -0.05 -23.32 -10.23
C LEU A 410 -0.96 -22.43 -11.10
N SER A 411 -0.41 -21.85 -12.16
CA SER A 411 -1.17 -20.98 -13.06
C SER A 411 -2.31 -21.73 -13.77
N GLY A 412 -2.08 -22.97 -14.22
CA GLY A 412 -3.12 -23.82 -14.78
C GLY A 412 -4.18 -24.19 -13.75
N LEU A 413 -3.77 -24.54 -12.53
CA LEU A 413 -4.67 -24.93 -11.45
C LEU A 413 -5.57 -23.77 -10.98
N LEU A 414 -5.00 -22.58 -10.79
CA LEU A 414 -5.76 -21.36 -10.46
C LEU A 414 -6.78 -21.02 -11.55
N ARG A 415 -6.38 -21.09 -12.82
CA ARG A 415 -7.29 -20.84 -13.94
C ARG A 415 -8.45 -21.85 -13.98
N ALA A 416 -8.15 -23.13 -13.73
CA ALA A 416 -9.18 -24.16 -13.68
C ALA A 416 -10.17 -23.93 -12.53
N ALA A 417 -9.67 -23.60 -11.34
CA ALA A 417 -10.52 -23.32 -10.18
C ALA A 417 -11.37 -22.04 -10.37
N ASP A 418 -10.80 -20.99 -10.95
CA ASP A 418 -11.52 -19.75 -11.30
C ASP A 418 -12.69 -20.01 -12.27
N ILE A 419 -12.46 -20.79 -13.34
CA ILE A 419 -13.51 -21.19 -14.28
C ILE A 419 -14.64 -21.95 -13.56
N ALA A 420 -14.29 -22.88 -12.67
CA ALA A 420 -15.28 -23.65 -11.92
C ALA A 420 -16.08 -22.77 -10.96
N MET A 421 -15.42 -21.82 -10.28
CA MET A 421 -16.05 -20.85 -9.37
C MET A 421 -17.06 -19.98 -10.13
N TYR A 422 -16.69 -19.53 -11.33
CA TYR A 422 -17.59 -18.73 -12.15
C TYR A 422 -18.84 -19.51 -12.60
N GLU A 423 -18.70 -20.78 -12.98
CA GLU A 423 -19.86 -21.62 -13.29
C GLU A 423 -20.72 -21.89 -12.05
N ALA A 424 -20.13 -21.97 -10.84
CA ALA A 424 -20.89 -22.00 -9.59
C ALA A 424 -21.71 -20.71 -9.38
N LYS A 425 -21.16 -19.53 -9.71
CA LYS A 425 -21.92 -18.27 -9.67
C LYS A 425 -23.11 -18.28 -10.63
N ARG A 426 -22.94 -18.80 -11.85
CA ARG A 426 -24.03 -18.86 -12.83
C ARG A 426 -25.16 -19.81 -12.45
N ALA A 427 -24.81 -20.96 -11.89
CA ALA A 427 -25.78 -22.01 -11.58
C ALA A 427 -26.64 -21.70 -10.35
N GLY A 428 -26.59 -20.48 -9.80
CA GLY A 428 -27.38 -20.06 -8.65
C GLY A 428 -26.62 -19.38 -7.50
N ARG A 429 -25.29 -19.17 -7.61
CA ARG A 429 -24.41 -18.68 -6.52
C ARG A 429 -24.46 -19.60 -5.29
N GLN A 430 -23.71 -19.30 -4.23
CA GLN A 430 -23.71 -20.06 -2.96
C GLN A 430 -23.56 -21.59 -3.12
N GLN A 431 -22.74 -22.00 -4.08
CA GLN A 431 -22.50 -23.42 -4.36
C GLN A 431 -21.05 -23.63 -4.74
N TYR A 432 -20.64 -24.90 -4.80
CA TYR A 432 -19.35 -25.29 -5.31
C TYR A 432 -19.46 -26.02 -6.65
N ARG A 433 -18.41 -25.95 -7.47
CA ARG A 433 -18.27 -26.76 -8.68
C ARG A 433 -16.85 -27.28 -8.82
N TYR A 434 -16.73 -28.53 -9.25
CA TYR A 434 -15.47 -29.07 -9.73
C TYR A 434 -15.20 -28.59 -11.15
N TYR A 435 -13.94 -28.33 -11.45
CA TYR A 435 -13.51 -28.08 -12.81
C TYR A 435 -13.65 -29.35 -13.67
N ASP A 436 -14.33 -29.21 -14.79
CA ASP A 436 -14.43 -30.23 -15.85
C ASP A 436 -13.75 -29.69 -17.12
N GLN A 437 -13.04 -30.54 -17.87
CA GLN A 437 -12.36 -30.15 -19.10
C GLN A 437 -13.32 -29.57 -20.16
N GLU A 438 -14.60 -29.96 -20.16
CA GLU A 438 -15.62 -29.31 -21.00
C GLU A 438 -15.84 -27.82 -20.64
N MET A 439 -15.63 -27.42 -19.38
CA MET A 439 -15.85 -26.04 -18.93
C MET A 439 -14.85 -25.06 -19.54
N ASN A 440 -13.61 -25.48 -19.81
CA ASN A 440 -12.62 -24.62 -20.48
C ASN A 440 -13.02 -24.32 -21.93
N GLY A 441 -13.60 -25.30 -22.62
CA GLY A 441 -14.20 -25.13 -23.94
C GLY A 441 -15.38 -24.14 -23.91
N ARG A 442 -16.25 -24.25 -22.91
CA ARG A 442 -17.41 -23.35 -22.73
C ARG A 442 -16.98 -21.93 -22.34
N ALA A 443 -16.02 -21.75 -21.44
CA ALA A 443 -15.50 -20.45 -21.02
C ALA A 443 -14.80 -19.71 -22.18
N ARG A 444 -13.98 -20.41 -22.97
CA ARG A 444 -13.34 -19.84 -24.16
C ARG A 444 -14.37 -19.53 -25.25
N SER A 445 -15.34 -20.42 -25.48
CA SER A 445 -16.44 -20.18 -26.42
C SER A 445 -17.26 -18.97 -26.00
N ARG A 446 -17.48 -18.78 -24.70
CA ARG A 446 -18.20 -17.63 -24.14
C ARG A 446 -17.45 -16.31 -24.32
N LEU A 447 -16.16 -16.24 -24.02
CA LEU A 447 -15.36 -15.03 -24.26
C LEU A 447 -15.36 -14.65 -25.75
N MET A 448 -15.27 -15.64 -26.63
CA MET A 448 -15.42 -15.44 -28.07
C MET A 448 -16.84 -14.95 -28.41
N LEU A 449 -17.88 -15.53 -27.80
CA LEU A 449 -19.28 -15.13 -28.01
C LEU A 449 -19.52 -13.70 -27.52
N GLU A 450 -18.99 -13.29 -26.37
CA GLU A 450 -19.13 -11.94 -25.80
C GLU A 450 -18.49 -10.88 -26.71
N SER A 451 -17.26 -11.13 -27.18
CA SER A 451 -16.63 -10.28 -28.19
C SER A 451 -17.45 -10.21 -29.48
N SER A 452 -17.97 -11.36 -29.93
CA SER A 452 -18.77 -11.45 -31.16
C SER A 452 -20.13 -10.76 -31.04
N VAL A 453 -20.76 -10.77 -29.86
CA VAL A 453 -22.02 -10.05 -29.59
C VAL A 453 -21.81 -8.54 -29.73
N ARG A 454 -20.69 -8.01 -29.22
CA ARG A 454 -20.37 -6.58 -29.37
C ARG A 454 -20.19 -6.20 -30.84
N GLU A 455 -19.42 -6.99 -31.59
CA GLU A 455 -19.25 -6.79 -33.04
C GLU A 455 -20.57 -6.94 -33.82
N ALA A 456 -21.45 -7.86 -33.40
CA ALA A 456 -22.75 -8.08 -34.04
C ALA A 456 -23.69 -6.88 -33.90
N ILE A 457 -23.65 -6.20 -32.75
CA ILE A 457 -24.39 -4.96 -32.51
C ILE A 457 -23.90 -3.86 -33.47
N ASP A 458 -22.58 -3.65 -33.53
CA ASP A 458 -21.97 -2.63 -34.40
C ASP A 458 -22.25 -2.89 -35.88
N ASN A 459 -22.24 -4.17 -36.29
CA ASN A 459 -22.46 -4.62 -37.66
C ASN A 459 -23.93 -4.87 -38.02
N LYS A 460 -24.90 -4.56 -37.14
CA LYS A 460 -26.35 -4.75 -37.36
C LYS A 460 -26.74 -6.20 -37.74
N GLN A 461 -26.13 -7.18 -37.09
CA GLN A 461 -26.38 -8.61 -37.32
C GLN A 461 -27.52 -9.19 -36.45
N VAL A 462 -28.16 -8.32 -35.66
CA VAL A 462 -29.30 -8.67 -34.81
C VAL A 462 -30.59 -8.32 -35.55
N THR A 463 -31.56 -9.23 -35.53
CA THR A 463 -32.86 -9.09 -36.19
C THR A 463 -33.99 -9.40 -35.21
N LEU A 464 -35.23 -9.03 -35.58
CA LEU A 464 -36.43 -9.39 -34.84
C LEU A 464 -37.25 -10.41 -35.63
N VAL A 465 -37.71 -11.44 -34.93
CA VAL A 465 -38.76 -12.35 -35.38
C VAL A 465 -39.95 -12.22 -34.45
N TYR A 466 -41.11 -12.71 -34.88
CA TYR A 466 -42.37 -12.41 -34.23
C TYR A 466 -43.15 -13.70 -33.97
N GLN A 467 -43.53 -13.94 -32.73
CA GLN A 467 -44.31 -15.12 -32.37
C GLN A 467 -45.79 -14.76 -32.17
N PRO A 468 -46.73 -15.41 -32.88
CA PRO A 468 -48.15 -15.09 -32.80
C PRO A 468 -48.81 -15.55 -31.49
N GLN A 469 -49.69 -14.71 -30.96
CA GLN A 469 -50.54 -14.98 -29.79
C GLN A 469 -52.00 -15.10 -30.24
N VAL A 470 -52.61 -16.26 -30.05
CA VAL A 470 -53.97 -16.55 -30.55
C VAL A 470 -54.97 -16.75 -29.42
N SER A 471 -56.20 -16.30 -29.66
CA SER A 471 -57.34 -16.51 -28.77
C SER A 471 -57.84 -17.95 -28.84
N LEU A 472 -58.06 -18.57 -27.68
CA LEU A 472 -58.66 -19.90 -27.56
C LEU A 472 -60.17 -19.91 -27.81
N LEU A 473 -60.82 -18.74 -27.81
CA LEU A 473 -62.28 -18.63 -27.98
C LEU A 473 -62.69 -18.69 -29.45
N ASP A 474 -61.98 -17.97 -30.31
CA ASP A 474 -62.39 -17.70 -31.69
C ASP A 474 -61.25 -17.85 -32.71
N GLY A 475 -60.03 -18.18 -32.26
CA GLY A 475 -58.86 -18.39 -33.12
C GLY A 475 -58.31 -17.11 -33.75
N HIS A 476 -58.81 -15.92 -33.38
CA HIS A 476 -58.25 -14.66 -33.89
C HIS A 476 -56.91 -14.35 -33.22
N LEU A 477 -56.05 -13.67 -33.97
CA LEU A 477 -54.79 -13.19 -33.44
C LEU A 477 -55.03 -11.97 -32.52
N ARG A 478 -54.50 -12.04 -31.30
CA ARG A 478 -54.43 -10.91 -30.37
C ARG A 478 -53.30 -9.95 -30.75
N GLY A 479 -52.16 -10.52 -31.09
CA GLY A 479 -50.91 -9.82 -31.20
C GLY A 479 -49.76 -10.74 -31.50
N VAL A 480 -48.55 -10.17 -31.47
CA VAL A 480 -47.31 -10.92 -31.64
C VAL A 480 -46.27 -10.45 -30.63
N GLU A 481 -45.41 -11.36 -30.20
CA GLU A 481 -44.25 -11.04 -29.37
C GLU A 481 -43.01 -10.87 -30.24
N ALA A 482 -42.29 -9.76 -30.07
CA ALA A 482 -41.04 -9.49 -30.78
C ALA A 482 -39.85 -10.12 -30.06
N LEU A 483 -39.22 -11.09 -30.72
CA LEU A 483 -38.11 -11.87 -30.18
C LEU A 483 -36.81 -11.52 -30.91
N LEU A 484 -35.75 -11.25 -30.14
CA LEU A 484 -34.41 -11.04 -30.69
C LEU A 484 -33.84 -12.31 -31.31
N ARG A 485 -33.22 -12.18 -32.47
CA ARG A 485 -32.44 -13.22 -33.13
C ARG A 485 -31.09 -12.69 -33.54
N TRP A 486 -30.08 -13.54 -33.44
CA TRP A 486 -28.73 -13.21 -33.84
C TRP A 486 -28.27 -14.18 -34.92
N GLN A 487 -28.05 -13.65 -36.11
CA GLN A 487 -27.49 -14.40 -37.24
C GLN A 487 -25.99 -14.16 -37.29
N HIS A 488 -25.22 -15.10 -36.76
CA HIS A 488 -23.76 -15.01 -36.75
C HIS A 488 -23.17 -15.45 -38.10
N PRO A 489 -22.24 -14.69 -38.72
CA PRO A 489 -21.72 -14.99 -40.05
C PRO A 489 -21.11 -16.39 -40.23
N SER A 490 -20.52 -16.96 -39.18
CA SER A 490 -19.88 -18.28 -39.25
C SER A 490 -20.64 -19.41 -38.54
N VAL A 491 -21.57 -19.09 -37.63
CA VAL A 491 -22.27 -20.08 -36.79
C VAL A 491 -23.74 -20.20 -37.18
N GLY A 492 -24.30 -19.23 -37.92
CA GLY A 492 -25.71 -19.19 -38.28
C GLY A 492 -26.56 -18.65 -37.13
N ASP A 493 -27.78 -19.17 -36.98
CA ASP A 493 -28.73 -18.74 -35.95
C ASP A 493 -28.25 -19.12 -34.55
N VAL A 494 -27.98 -18.10 -33.72
CA VAL A 494 -27.58 -18.29 -32.32
C VAL A 494 -28.81 -18.19 -31.42
N PRO A 495 -29.10 -19.22 -30.60
CA PRO A 495 -30.30 -19.24 -29.78
C PRO A 495 -30.25 -18.15 -28.67
N PRO A 496 -31.40 -17.50 -28.36
CA PRO A 496 -31.48 -16.45 -27.34
C PRO A 496 -30.91 -16.83 -25.97
N GLY A 497 -31.12 -18.07 -25.52
CA GLY A 497 -30.60 -18.55 -24.23
C GLY A 497 -29.07 -18.52 -24.10
N LEU A 498 -28.32 -18.42 -25.21
CA LEU A 498 -26.86 -18.30 -25.19
C LEU A 498 -26.37 -16.85 -25.18
N PHE A 499 -27.05 -15.92 -25.85
CA PHE A 499 -26.56 -14.54 -26.02
C PHE A 499 -27.31 -13.51 -25.17
N MET A 500 -28.58 -13.73 -24.80
CA MET A 500 -29.35 -12.80 -23.96
C MET A 500 -28.69 -12.59 -22.58
N PRO A 501 -28.24 -13.63 -21.84
CA PRO A 501 -27.54 -13.43 -20.57
C PRO A 501 -26.26 -12.60 -20.71
N LEU A 502 -25.53 -12.76 -21.83
CA LEU A 502 -24.32 -11.98 -22.10
C LEU A 502 -24.63 -10.51 -22.36
N LEU A 503 -25.71 -10.22 -23.10
CA LEU A 503 -26.17 -8.86 -23.34
C LEU A 503 -26.52 -8.13 -22.04
N GLU A 504 -27.09 -8.83 -21.07
CA GLU A 504 -27.47 -8.28 -19.78
C GLU A 504 -26.26 -8.07 -18.85
N GLU A 505 -25.43 -9.11 -18.67
CA GLU A 505 -24.23 -9.05 -17.83
C GLU A 505 -23.25 -7.97 -18.32
N ALA A 506 -23.03 -7.89 -19.63
CA ALA A 506 -22.16 -6.88 -20.25
C ALA A 506 -22.84 -5.51 -20.42
N ARG A 507 -24.11 -5.37 -19.98
CA ARG A 507 -24.95 -4.16 -20.12
C ARG A 507 -25.11 -3.67 -21.56
N LEU A 508 -24.87 -4.53 -22.55
CA LEU A 508 -24.98 -4.23 -23.98
C LEU A 508 -26.44 -4.14 -24.44
N ILE A 509 -27.37 -4.77 -23.73
CA ILE A 509 -28.82 -4.69 -24.05
C ILE A 509 -29.33 -3.24 -24.02
N SER A 510 -28.74 -2.39 -23.18
CA SER A 510 -29.05 -0.96 -23.12
C SER A 510 -28.72 -0.21 -24.42
N GLN A 511 -27.65 -0.62 -25.11
CA GLN A 511 -27.24 -0.02 -26.37
C GLN A 511 -28.20 -0.40 -27.52
N LEU A 512 -28.78 -1.61 -27.45
CA LEU A 512 -29.77 -2.09 -28.40
C LEU A 512 -31.19 -1.56 -28.14
N SER A 513 -31.48 -1.06 -26.94
CA SER A 513 -32.84 -0.71 -26.51
C SER A 513 -33.56 0.23 -27.49
N SER A 514 -32.91 1.35 -27.84
CA SER A 514 -33.48 2.32 -28.79
C SER A 514 -33.72 1.70 -30.17
N TRP A 515 -32.80 0.86 -30.65
CA TRP A 515 -32.96 0.16 -31.92
C TRP A 515 -34.16 -0.81 -31.88
N ILE A 516 -34.29 -1.61 -30.82
CA ILE A 516 -35.41 -2.54 -30.62
C ILE A 516 -36.74 -1.78 -30.68
N TYR A 517 -36.89 -0.71 -29.91
CA TYR A 517 -38.14 0.06 -29.86
C TYR A 517 -38.49 0.67 -31.21
N HIS A 518 -37.50 1.18 -31.96
CA HIS A 518 -37.72 1.68 -33.31
C HIS A 518 -38.11 0.57 -34.30
N GLN A 519 -37.49 -0.61 -34.24
CA GLN A 519 -37.84 -1.73 -35.12
C GLN A 519 -39.24 -2.28 -34.83
N VAL A 520 -39.60 -2.41 -33.56
CA VAL A 520 -40.94 -2.80 -33.10
C VAL A 520 -41.99 -1.80 -33.64
N ALA A 521 -41.76 -0.50 -33.44
CA ALA A 521 -42.69 0.51 -33.95
C ALA A 521 -42.78 0.54 -35.48
N LEU A 522 -41.67 0.32 -36.18
CA LEU A 522 -41.61 0.22 -37.64
C LEU A 522 -42.37 -1.01 -38.16
N ALA A 523 -42.21 -2.17 -37.53
CA ALA A 523 -42.92 -3.39 -37.91
C ALA A 523 -44.44 -3.22 -37.79
N ARG A 524 -44.91 -2.64 -36.67
CA ARG A 524 -46.33 -2.38 -36.48
C ARG A 524 -46.90 -1.38 -37.49
N GLN A 525 -46.11 -0.37 -37.87
CA GLN A 525 -46.48 0.57 -38.93
C GLN A 525 -46.63 -0.14 -40.28
N ALA A 526 -45.72 -1.04 -40.62
CA ALA A 526 -45.78 -1.83 -41.86
C ALA A 526 -47.04 -2.69 -41.95
N TRP A 527 -47.54 -3.16 -40.81
CA TRP A 527 -48.74 -3.99 -40.74
C TRP A 527 -50.06 -3.23 -40.62
N ALA A 528 -50.03 -1.89 -40.53
CA ALA A 528 -51.22 -1.08 -40.29
C ALA A 528 -52.34 -1.26 -41.34
N SER A 529 -52.01 -1.66 -42.57
CA SER A 529 -53.02 -1.89 -43.63
C SER A 529 -53.63 -3.29 -43.64
N VAL A 530 -53.00 -4.27 -42.98
CA VAL A 530 -53.40 -5.68 -43.02
C VAL A 530 -54.04 -6.13 -41.70
N MET A 531 -53.71 -5.45 -40.60
CA MET A 531 -53.98 -5.91 -39.25
C MET A 531 -54.81 -4.89 -38.48
N SER A 532 -55.69 -5.35 -37.58
CA SER A 532 -56.62 -4.47 -36.89
C SER A 532 -55.90 -3.51 -35.93
N ASP A 533 -56.53 -2.38 -35.67
CA ASP A 533 -55.99 -1.35 -34.76
C ASP A 533 -55.80 -1.85 -33.33
N ASP A 534 -56.49 -2.94 -32.95
CA ASP A 534 -56.46 -3.53 -31.61
C ASP A 534 -55.32 -4.53 -31.41
N TRP A 535 -54.56 -4.86 -32.46
CA TRP A 535 -53.42 -5.76 -32.34
C TRP A 535 -52.31 -5.18 -31.49
N VAL A 536 -51.81 -6.03 -30.62
CA VAL A 536 -50.74 -5.72 -29.69
C VAL A 536 -49.42 -6.28 -30.20
N LEU A 537 -48.38 -5.46 -30.13
CA LEU A 537 -47.01 -5.89 -30.35
C LEU A 537 -46.29 -5.88 -29.00
N SER A 538 -45.89 -7.05 -28.51
CA SER A 538 -45.21 -7.19 -27.24
C SER A 538 -43.69 -7.12 -27.40
N VAL A 539 -43.01 -6.47 -26.45
CA VAL A 539 -41.55 -6.42 -26.36
C VAL A 539 -41.09 -6.67 -24.93
N SER A 540 -40.21 -7.64 -24.75
CA SER A 540 -39.65 -7.98 -23.44
C SER A 540 -38.56 -6.98 -23.04
N LEU A 541 -38.60 -6.56 -21.78
CA LEU A 541 -37.59 -5.69 -21.18
C LEU A 541 -36.78 -6.46 -20.14
N SER A 542 -35.46 -6.40 -20.28
CA SER A 542 -34.58 -6.87 -19.21
C SER A 542 -34.68 -5.99 -17.97
N SER A 543 -34.32 -6.55 -16.81
CA SER A 543 -34.22 -5.84 -15.52
C SER A 543 -33.41 -4.54 -15.62
N SER A 544 -32.34 -4.54 -16.43
CA SER A 544 -31.49 -3.36 -16.61
C SER A 544 -32.16 -2.24 -17.41
N GLN A 545 -32.96 -2.58 -18.42
CA GLN A 545 -33.70 -1.62 -19.25
C GLN A 545 -34.88 -1.02 -18.50
N PHE A 546 -35.61 -1.87 -17.75
CA PHE A 546 -36.76 -1.44 -16.98
C PHE A 546 -36.39 -0.37 -15.95
N ASN A 547 -35.25 -0.54 -15.29
CA ASN A 547 -34.73 0.39 -14.28
C ASN A 547 -34.07 1.66 -14.86
N MET A 548 -34.04 1.83 -16.19
CA MET A 548 -33.46 3.04 -16.78
C MET A 548 -34.41 4.24 -16.66
N PRO A 549 -33.95 5.41 -16.14
CA PRO A 549 -34.79 6.59 -15.99
C PRO A 549 -35.34 7.15 -17.32
N ASN A 550 -34.70 6.85 -18.44
CA ASN A 550 -35.05 7.35 -19.76
C ASN A 550 -35.85 6.36 -20.62
N LEU A 551 -36.31 5.23 -20.07
CA LEU A 551 -37.12 4.24 -20.80
C LEU A 551 -38.39 4.85 -21.40
N ALA A 552 -39.22 5.49 -20.56
CA ALA A 552 -40.49 6.09 -21.02
C ALA A 552 -40.26 7.17 -22.11
N PRO A 553 -39.30 8.12 -21.96
CA PRO A 553 -38.94 9.02 -23.05
C PRO A 553 -38.49 8.33 -24.35
N GLN A 554 -37.70 7.25 -24.26
CA GLN A 554 -37.24 6.51 -25.45
C GLN A 554 -38.40 5.81 -26.19
N LEU A 555 -39.29 5.17 -25.44
CA LEU A 555 -40.49 4.54 -26.00
C LEU A 555 -41.40 5.59 -26.64
N GLN A 556 -41.63 6.71 -25.96
CA GLN A 556 -42.39 7.83 -26.49
C GLN A 556 -41.82 8.34 -27.82
N GLN A 557 -40.50 8.51 -27.90
CA GLN A 557 -39.82 8.96 -29.12
C GLN A 557 -39.99 7.95 -30.28
N ALA A 558 -39.88 6.64 -30.00
CA ALA A 558 -40.10 5.61 -31.00
C ALA A 558 -41.55 5.59 -31.49
N MET A 559 -42.50 5.75 -30.57
CA MET A 559 -43.93 5.80 -30.88
C MET A 559 -44.30 7.01 -31.73
N GLU A 560 -43.87 8.21 -31.33
CA GLU A 560 -44.15 9.46 -32.05
C GLU A 560 -43.56 9.45 -33.47
N ARG A 561 -42.35 8.91 -33.64
CA ARG A 561 -41.67 8.86 -34.93
C ARG A 561 -42.37 7.96 -35.95
N HIS A 562 -42.98 6.87 -35.50
CA HIS A 562 -43.61 5.86 -36.38
C HIS A 562 -45.15 5.89 -36.32
N GLY A 563 -45.74 6.80 -35.55
CA GLY A 563 -47.19 6.93 -35.42
C GLY A 563 -47.86 5.78 -34.67
N LEU A 564 -47.15 5.16 -33.73
CA LEU A 564 -47.66 4.04 -32.93
C LEU A 564 -48.51 4.56 -31.77
N HIS A 565 -49.74 4.07 -31.63
CA HIS A 565 -50.55 4.37 -30.45
C HIS A 565 -50.10 3.50 -29.27
N GLY A 566 -50.03 4.07 -28.06
CA GLY A 566 -49.57 3.33 -26.87
C GLY A 566 -50.30 2.01 -26.65
N ARG A 567 -51.62 1.99 -26.90
CA ARG A 567 -52.47 0.79 -26.75
C ARG A 567 -52.08 -0.41 -27.64
N GLN A 568 -51.23 -0.17 -28.65
CA GLN A 568 -50.73 -1.16 -29.62
C GLN A 568 -49.37 -1.72 -29.22
N LEU A 569 -48.73 -1.16 -28.20
CA LEU A 569 -47.47 -1.64 -27.64
C LEU A 569 -47.74 -2.24 -26.26
N GLU A 570 -47.17 -3.43 -26.04
CA GLU A 570 -47.15 -4.07 -24.73
C GLU A 570 -45.71 -4.33 -24.32
N VAL A 571 -45.41 -4.03 -23.07
CA VAL A 571 -44.09 -4.19 -22.49
C VAL A 571 -44.15 -5.34 -21.51
N GLU A 572 -43.31 -6.35 -21.74
CA GLU A 572 -43.24 -7.54 -20.89
C GLU A 572 -42.09 -7.38 -19.89
N ILE A 573 -42.40 -7.62 -18.62
CA ILE A 573 -41.46 -7.43 -17.51
C ILE A 573 -41.45 -8.71 -16.69
N ALA A 574 -40.26 -9.27 -16.51
CA ALA A 574 -40.10 -10.45 -15.67
C ALA A 574 -40.39 -10.13 -14.19
N GLU A 575 -40.90 -11.13 -13.48
CA GLU A 575 -41.27 -11.05 -12.08
C GLU A 575 -40.11 -10.54 -11.17
N GLU A 576 -38.89 -11.02 -11.43
CA GLU A 576 -37.69 -10.67 -10.66
C GLU A 576 -37.29 -9.19 -10.80
N SER A 577 -37.61 -8.56 -11.94
CA SER A 577 -37.28 -7.16 -12.21
C SER A 577 -38.02 -6.20 -11.28
N LEU A 578 -39.17 -6.61 -10.73
CA LEU A 578 -40.02 -5.77 -9.88
C LEU A 578 -39.49 -5.69 -8.44
N MET A 579 -38.84 -6.75 -7.95
CA MET A 579 -38.53 -6.94 -6.53
C MET A 579 -37.27 -6.20 -6.06
N HIS A 580 -36.44 -5.71 -6.98
CA HIS A 580 -35.20 -5.00 -6.62
C HIS A 580 -35.45 -3.63 -5.99
N ASN A 581 -36.46 -2.88 -6.43
CA ASN A 581 -36.85 -1.60 -5.86
C ASN A 581 -38.32 -1.26 -6.19
N ILE A 582 -39.23 -1.66 -5.31
CA ILE A 582 -40.67 -1.61 -5.60
C ILE A 582 -41.20 -0.19 -5.78
N GLU A 583 -40.68 0.80 -5.03
CA GLU A 583 -41.12 2.19 -5.15
C GLU A 583 -40.75 2.79 -6.51
N GLU A 584 -39.54 2.50 -6.99
CA GLU A 584 -39.07 2.96 -8.30
C GLU A 584 -39.82 2.24 -9.43
N SER A 585 -40.01 0.92 -9.30
CA SER A 585 -40.84 0.12 -10.22
C SER A 585 -42.25 0.70 -10.35
N ILE A 586 -42.91 1.06 -9.24
CA ILE A 586 -44.24 1.69 -9.25
C ILE A 586 -44.22 3.02 -10.01
N LYS A 587 -43.19 3.86 -9.84
CA LYS A 587 -43.06 5.12 -10.59
C LYS A 587 -42.91 4.85 -12.07
N GLN A 588 -42.08 3.89 -12.45
CA GLN A 588 -41.81 3.53 -13.83
C GLN A 588 -43.06 2.99 -14.54
N LEU A 589 -43.79 2.06 -13.90
CA LEU A 589 -45.06 1.54 -14.41
C LEU A 589 -46.09 2.65 -14.62
N LYS A 590 -46.17 3.61 -13.69
CA LYS A 590 -47.04 4.80 -13.85
C LYS A 590 -46.63 5.67 -15.04
N GLN A 591 -45.34 5.79 -15.34
CA GLN A 591 -44.87 6.52 -16.51
C GLN A 591 -45.24 5.81 -17.81
N LEU A 592 -45.04 4.49 -17.89
CA LEU A 592 -45.41 3.68 -19.06
C LEU A 592 -46.91 3.76 -19.34
N ARG A 593 -47.75 3.69 -18.30
CA ARG A 593 -49.21 3.83 -18.47
C ARG A 593 -49.64 5.23 -18.90
N ARG A 594 -48.93 6.30 -18.50
CA ARG A 594 -49.21 7.66 -19.03
C ARG A 594 -48.98 7.77 -20.53
N LEU A 595 -48.10 6.93 -21.10
CA LEU A 595 -47.92 6.80 -22.55
C LEU A 595 -49.03 5.97 -23.22
N GLY A 596 -49.87 5.31 -22.43
CA GLY A 596 -50.93 4.41 -22.89
C GLY A 596 -50.43 3.02 -23.28
N VAL A 597 -49.19 2.66 -22.93
CA VAL A 597 -48.57 1.36 -23.19
C VAL A 597 -49.15 0.31 -22.24
N ARG A 598 -49.45 -0.88 -22.76
CA ARG A 598 -49.91 -2.03 -21.96
C ARG A 598 -48.74 -2.68 -21.26
N ILE A 599 -49.00 -3.29 -20.10
CA ILE A 599 -47.95 -3.90 -19.29
C ILE A 599 -48.31 -5.37 -19.03
N ALA A 600 -47.39 -6.25 -19.42
CA ALA A 600 -47.47 -7.67 -19.16
C ALA A 600 -46.46 -8.09 -18.09
N LEU A 601 -46.90 -8.97 -17.19
CA LEU A 601 -46.04 -9.68 -16.26
C LEU A 601 -45.62 -11.00 -16.89
N ASP A 602 -44.32 -11.18 -17.08
CA ASP A 602 -43.70 -12.32 -17.75
C ASP A 602 -43.14 -13.34 -16.76
N ASP A 603 -42.98 -14.59 -17.21
CA ASP A 603 -42.41 -15.72 -16.44
C ASP A 603 -43.07 -15.97 -15.07
N PHE A 604 -44.38 -15.73 -14.97
CA PHE A 604 -45.07 -15.79 -13.67
C PHE A 604 -45.17 -17.22 -13.12
N GLY A 605 -44.67 -17.42 -11.90
CA GLY A 605 -44.67 -18.70 -11.20
C GLY A 605 -43.28 -19.26 -10.86
N LEU A 606 -42.21 -18.60 -11.32
CA LEU A 606 -40.82 -18.92 -10.97
C LEU A 606 -40.30 -18.11 -9.76
N GLY A 607 -40.84 -16.92 -9.52
CA GLY A 607 -40.34 -15.97 -8.52
C GLY A 607 -41.14 -15.90 -7.21
N ASN A 608 -40.79 -14.90 -6.39
CA ASN A 608 -41.39 -14.62 -5.08
C ASN A 608 -42.34 -13.40 -5.10
N CYS A 609 -43.15 -13.22 -6.16
CA CYS A 609 -44.11 -12.13 -6.25
C CYS A 609 -45.27 -12.38 -5.30
N SER A 610 -45.44 -11.44 -4.37
CA SER A 610 -46.58 -11.43 -3.47
C SER A 610 -47.86 -11.15 -4.26
N LEU A 611 -48.93 -11.90 -3.98
CA LEU A 611 -50.28 -11.62 -4.49
C LEU A 611 -50.74 -10.19 -4.16
N ALA A 612 -50.19 -9.58 -3.11
CA ALA A 612 -50.43 -8.16 -2.81
C ALA A 612 -49.90 -7.24 -3.91
N HIS A 613 -48.74 -7.54 -4.50
CA HIS A 613 -48.15 -6.75 -5.57
C HIS A 613 -48.93 -6.90 -6.87
N LEU A 614 -49.41 -8.10 -7.20
CA LEU A 614 -50.26 -8.31 -8.37
C LEU A 614 -51.59 -7.54 -8.29
N ARG A 615 -52.10 -7.30 -7.07
CA ARG A 615 -53.26 -6.42 -6.85
C ARG A 615 -52.91 -4.95 -6.98
N ASP A 616 -51.79 -4.52 -6.39
CA ASP A 616 -51.44 -3.09 -6.27
C ASP A 616 -50.76 -2.53 -7.54
N LEU A 617 -50.19 -3.41 -8.36
CA LEU A 617 -49.58 -3.10 -9.64
C LEU A 617 -50.59 -3.46 -10.74
N GLU A 618 -51.22 -2.44 -11.31
CA GLU A 618 -52.27 -2.57 -12.33
C GLU A 618 -51.71 -3.04 -13.68
N PHE A 619 -51.40 -4.33 -13.79
CA PHE A 619 -51.01 -5.00 -15.03
C PHE A 619 -52.22 -5.19 -15.96
N ASP A 620 -51.97 -5.36 -17.26
CA ASP A 620 -53.01 -5.69 -18.25
C ASP A 620 -53.00 -7.19 -18.58
N THR A 621 -51.84 -7.81 -18.52
CA THR A 621 -51.61 -9.19 -18.97
C THR A 621 -50.66 -9.92 -18.04
N LEU A 622 -50.89 -11.22 -17.89
CA LEU A 622 -50.01 -12.15 -17.20
C LEU A 622 -49.69 -13.32 -18.13
N LYS A 623 -48.41 -13.61 -18.29
CA LYS A 623 -47.92 -14.73 -19.08
C LYS A 623 -47.50 -15.86 -18.14
N LEU A 624 -48.04 -17.06 -18.36
CA LEU A 624 -47.69 -18.25 -17.59
C LEU A 624 -46.40 -18.85 -18.13
N ASP A 625 -45.45 -19.11 -17.23
CA ASP A 625 -44.16 -19.72 -17.54
C ASP A 625 -44.31 -21.02 -18.38
N PRO A 626 -43.54 -21.18 -19.47
CA PRO A 626 -43.49 -22.41 -20.27
C PRO A 626 -43.23 -23.67 -19.44
N GLY A 627 -42.40 -23.58 -18.39
CA GLY A 627 -42.09 -24.71 -17.50
C GLY A 627 -43.31 -25.20 -16.72
N LEU A 628 -44.11 -24.29 -16.18
CA LEU A 628 -45.40 -24.58 -15.54
C LEU A 628 -46.36 -25.23 -16.53
N VAL A 629 -46.51 -24.64 -17.73
CA VAL A 629 -47.39 -25.15 -18.80
C VAL A 629 -46.97 -26.56 -19.25
N ALA A 630 -45.68 -26.82 -19.38
CA ALA A 630 -45.18 -28.14 -19.76
C ALA A 630 -45.57 -29.24 -18.77
N ARG A 631 -45.75 -28.91 -17.48
CA ARG A 631 -46.00 -29.89 -16.39
C ARG A 631 -47.47 -30.02 -15.97
N VAL A 632 -48.39 -29.22 -16.52
CA VAL A 632 -49.83 -29.23 -16.10
C VAL A 632 -50.53 -30.58 -16.30
N LEU A 633 -50.10 -31.39 -17.27
CA LEU A 633 -50.72 -32.71 -17.52
C LEU A 633 -50.11 -33.82 -16.66
N GLY A 634 -48.87 -33.65 -16.18
CA GLY A 634 -48.10 -34.68 -15.46
C GLY A 634 -48.04 -34.50 -13.95
N SER A 635 -48.26 -33.28 -13.43
CA SER A 635 -48.16 -32.96 -12.01
C SER A 635 -49.47 -32.35 -11.49
N PRO A 636 -50.19 -33.02 -10.57
CA PRO A 636 -51.43 -32.48 -10.02
C PRO A 636 -51.20 -31.19 -9.21
N ARG A 637 -49.99 -31.01 -8.66
CA ARG A 637 -49.61 -29.79 -7.93
C ARG A 637 -49.46 -28.60 -8.88
N GLU A 638 -48.73 -28.78 -9.98
CA GLU A 638 -48.54 -27.74 -11.01
C GLU A 638 -49.87 -27.39 -11.68
N ALA A 639 -50.69 -28.40 -11.98
CA ALA A 639 -52.04 -28.21 -12.52
C ALA A 639 -52.94 -27.39 -11.59
N ALA A 640 -52.90 -27.66 -10.29
CA ALA A 640 -53.68 -26.91 -9.30
C ALA A 640 -53.19 -25.46 -9.18
N LEU A 641 -51.87 -25.25 -9.24
CA LEU A 641 -51.26 -23.92 -9.22
C LEU A 641 -51.68 -23.11 -10.45
N ALA A 642 -51.46 -23.64 -11.66
CA ALA A 642 -51.85 -22.99 -12.91
C ALA A 642 -53.34 -22.65 -12.96
N ARG A 643 -54.23 -23.56 -12.53
CA ARG A 643 -55.67 -23.31 -12.43
C ARG A 643 -55.98 -22.13 -11.49
N SER A 644 -55.36 -22.13 -10.31
CA SER A 644 -55.57 -21.07 -9.31
C SER A 644 -55.10 -19.71 -9.83
N ILE A 645 -54.00 -19.66 -10.57
CA ILE A 645 -53.48 -18.44 -11.18
C ILE A 645 -54.45 -17.93 -12.25
N ILE A 646 -54.91 -18.79 -13.16
CA ILE A 646 -55.87 -18.42 -14.21
C ILE A 646 -57.16 -17.84 -13.60
N GLU A 647 -57.71 -18.51 -12.59
CA GLU A 647 -58.92 -18.07 -11.91
C GLU A 647 -58.73 -16.73 -11.18
N LEU A 648 -57.59 -16.56 -10.49
CA LEU A 648 -57.24 -15.33 -9.79
C LEU A 648 -57.08 -14.15 -10.76
N CYS A 649 -56.42 -14.35 -11.90
CA CYS A 649 -56.27 -13.34 -12.94
C CYS A 649 -57.63 -12.91 -13.50
N GLY A 650 -58.55 -13.86 -13.71
CA GLY A 650 -59.92 -13.58 -14.13
C GLY A 650 -60.66 -12.65 -13.16
N HIS A 651 -60.48 -12.84 -11.85
CA HIS A 651 -61.09 -11.96 -10.83
C HIS A 651 -60.48 -10.54 -10.81
N PHE A 652 -59.21 -10.39 -11.17
CA PHE A 652 -58.54 -9.08 -11.27
C PHE A 652 -58.71 -8.42 -12.64
N GLY A 653 -59.39 -9.07 -13.59
CA GLY A 653 -59.57 -8.54 -14.95
C GLY A 653 -58.29 -8.58 -15.79
N LEU A 654 -57.30 -9.39 -15.39
CA LEU A 654 -56.05 -9.59 -16.11
C LEU A 654 -56.26 -10.59 -17.25
N LEU A 655 -55.67 -10.29 -18.41
CA LEU A 655 -55.62 -11.26 -19.50
C LEU A 655 -54.53 -12.30 -19.24
N VAL A 656 -54.82 -13.58 -19.50
CA VAL A 656 -53.83 -14.66 -19.31
C VAL A 656 -53.40 -15.22 -20.66
N ILE A 657 -52.08 -15.21 -20.90
CA ILE A 657 -51.44 -15.95 -21.99
C ILE A 657 -50.72 -17.15 -21.40
N ALA A 658 -50.95 -18.34 -21.94
CA ALA A 658 -50.11 -19.49 -21.64
C ALA A 658 -49.01 -19.64 -22.71
N GLU A 659 -47.76 -19.67 -22.27
CA GLU A 659 -46.60 -19.82 -23.15
C GLU A 659 -46.14 -21.27 -23.29
N GLY A 660 -45.31 -21.53 -24.31
CA GLY A 660 -44.72 -22.85 -24.50
C GLY A 660 -45.74 -23.94 -24.79
N VAL A 661 -46.92 -23.60 -25.35
CA VAL A 661 -47.93 -24.61 -25.69
C VAL A 661 -47.47 -25.39 -26.92
N GLU A 662 -47.18 -26.68 -26.71
CA GLU A 662 -46.65 -27.58 -27.73
C GLU A 662 -47.69 -28.59 -28.22
N THR A 663 -48.63 -29.02 -27.35
CA THR A 663 -49.56 -30.11 -27.65
C THR A 663 -51.02 -29.67 -27.59
N LEU A 664 -51.87 -30.36 -28.37
CA LEU A 664 -53.33 -30.16 -28.34
C LEU A 664 -53.92 -30.48 -26.96
N GLU A 665 -53.34 -31.43 -26.23
CA GLU A 665 -53.78 -31.79 -24.88
C GLU A 665 -53.57 -30.65 -23.88
N GLN A 666 -52.42 -29.97 -23.95
CA GLN A 666 -52.15 -28.76 -23.16
C GLN A 666 -53.14 -27.66 -23.52
N CYS A 667 -53.38 -27.44 -24.82
CA CYS A 667 -54.35 -26.45 -25.31
C CYS A 667 -55.77 -26.72 -24.78
N HIS A 668 -56.26 -27.96 -24.85
CA HIS A 668 -57.58 -28.32 -24.34
C HIS A 668 -57.67 -28.16 -22.82
N TRP A 669 -56.61 -28.50 -22.08
CA TRP A 669 -56.57 -28.28 -20.64
C TRP A 669 -56.65 -26.78 -20.31
N LEU A 670 -55.85 -25.95 -20.98
CA LEU A 670 -55.86 -24.50 -20.79
C LEU A 670 -57.22 -23.88 -21.12
N GLN A 671 -57.85 -24.31 -22.22
CA GLN A 671 -59.19 -23.88 -22.60
C GLN A 671 -60.25 -24.27 -21.56
N ALA A 672 -60.20 -25.51 -21.06
CA ALA A 672 -61.15 -26.00 -20.05
C ALA A 672 -61.01 -25.28 -18.70
N ASN A 673 -59.84 -24.72 -18.39
CA ASN A 673 -59.59 -23.96 -17.17
C ASN A 673 -59.74 -22.44 -17.36
N GLY A 674 -60.24 -21.97 -18.51
CA GLY A 674 -60.56 -20.57 -18.75
C GLY A 674 -59.39 -19.68 -19.18
N CYS A 675 -58.27 -20.26 -19.63
CA CYS A 675 -57.21 -19.49 -20.27
C CYS A 675 -57.73 -18.83 -21.56
N GLN A 676 -57.32 -17.60 -21.84
CA GLN A 676 -57.88 -16.80 -22.93
C GLN A 676 -57.01 -16.88 -24.18
N PHE A 677 -55.69 -16.83 -24.01
CA PHE A 677 -54.73 -16.78 -25.11
C PHE A 677 -53.63 -17.83 -24.94
N ILE A 678 -53.09 -18.28 -26.06
CA ILE A 678 -51.94 -19.19 -26.09
C ILE A 678 -50.86 -18.68 -27.03
N GLN A 679 -49.63 -19.05 -26.69
CA GLN A 679 -48.43 -18.85 -27.48
C GLN A 679 -47.57 -20.10 -27.39
N GLY A 680 -46.97 -20.50 -28.52
CA GLY A 680 -46.05 -21.64 -28.53
C GLY A 680 -45.97 -22.35 -29.87
N PRO A 681 -45.14 -23.41 -29.96
CA PRO A 681 -44.92 -24.17 -31.19
C PRO A 681 -46.19 -24.77 -31.81
N LEU A 682 -47.23 -25.03 -31.01
CA LEU A 682 -48.53 -25.51 -31.51
C LEU A 682 -49.19 -24.50 -32.45
N VAL A 683 -49.00 -23.20 -32.18
CA VAL A 683 -49.56 -22.09 -32.97
C VAL A 683 -48.67 -21.84 -34.18
N ALA A 684 -47.42 -21.43 -33.91
CA ALA A 684 -46.34 -21.33 -34.88
C ALA A 684 -45.00 -21.15 -34.16
N LEU A 685 -43.93 -21.56 -34.83
CA LEU A 685 -42.58 -21.11 -34.49
C LEU A 685 -42.46 -19.60 -34.79
N PRO A 686 -41.50 -18.88 -34.18
CA PRO A 686 -41.29 -17.46 -34.45
C PRO A 686 -41.07 -17.18 -35.94
N LEU A 687 -41.81 -16.21 -36.47
CA LEU A 687 -41.94 -15.93 -37.90
C LEU A 687 -41.26 -14.61 -38.29
N THR A 688 -40.95 -14.45 -39.58
CA THR A 688 -40.46 -13.16 -40.10
C THR A 688 -41.60 -12.15 -40.19
N ALA A 689 -41.26 -10.87 -40.37
CA ALA A 689 -42.29 -9.84 -40.51
C ALA A 689 -43.17 -10.03 -41.76
N GLU A 690 -42.61 -10.62 -42.82
CA GLU A 690 -43.32 -10.94 -44.06
C GLU A 690 -44.30 -12.09 -43.83
N ASP A 691 -43.88 -13.14 -43.13
CA ASP A 691 -44.74 -14.29 -42.83
C ASP A 691 -45.92 -13.91 -41.94
N ILE A 692 -45.71 -13.02 -40.96
CA ILE A 692 -46.79 -12.48 -40.13
C ILE A 692 -47.82 -11.72 -40.96
N SER A 693 -47.38 -10.96 -41.98
CA SER A 693 -48.32 -10.25 -42.87
C SER A 693 -49.23 -11.17 -43.68
N LEU A 694 -48.86 -12.46 -43.81
CA LEU A 694 -49.62 -13.50 -44.49
C LEU A 694 -50.41 -14.40 -43.53
N TRP A 695 -50.48 -14.05 -42.23
CA TRP A 695 -51.09 -14.91 -41.21
C TRP A 695 -52.58 -15.18 -41.47
N PRO A 696 -53.05 -16.44 -41.43
CA PRO A 696 -54.44 -16.79 -41.65
C PRO A 696 -55.35 -16.32 -40.48
N GLN A 697 -56.48 -15.70 -40.81
CA GLN A 697 -57.49 -15.24 -39.85
C GLN A 697 -58.85 -15.91 -40.17
N PRO A 698 -59.46 -16.69 -39.25
CA PRO A 698 -58.95 -17.16 -37.95
C PRO A 698 -57.99 -18.36 -38.07
N PHE A 699 -57.13 -18.54 -37.06
CA PHE A 699 -56.33 -19.75 -36.88
C PHE A 699 -57.24 -20.93 -36.57
N ALA A 700 -57.29 -21.91 -37.47
CA ALA A 700 -58.02 -23.15 -37.24
C ALA A 700 -57.14 -24.12 -36.46
N LEU A 701 -57.55 -24.48 -35.24
CA LEU A 701 -57.03 -25.67 -34.54
C LEU A 701 -57.33 -26.88 -35.41
N ARG A 702 -56.39 -27.28 -36.27
CA ARG A 702 -56.54 -28.48 -37.11
C ARG A 702 -56.54 -29.67 -36.17
N ALA A 703 -57.71 -30.28 -35.99
CA ALA A 703 -57.80 -31.64 -35.50
C ALA A 703 -56.96 -32.51 -36.45
N GLY A 704 -55.84 -33.05 -35.96
CA GLY A 704 -55.09 -34.08 -36.68
C GLY A 704 -55.96 -35.30 -36.95
N PRO A 705 -55.65 -36.10 -38.00
CA PRO A 705 -56.52 -37.17 -38.50
C PRO A 705 -56.64 -38.30 -37.46
N CYS A 706 -57.82 -38.93 -37.42
CA CYS A 706 -58.08 -40.16 -36.67
C CYS A 706 -57.12 -41.30 -37.02
#